data_AF-A0A4R0J8Z7-F1
#
_entry.id   AF-A0A4R0J8Z7-F1
#
_cell.length_a   1.000
_cell.length_b   1.000
_cell.length_c   1.000
_cell.angle_alpha   90.00
_cell.angle_beta   90.00
_cell.angle_gamma   90.00
#
_symmetry.space_group_name_H-M   'P 1'
#
loop_
_entity.id
_entity.type
_entity.pdbx_description
1 polymer ?
#
loop_
_entity_poly.entity_id
_entity_poly.type
_entity_poly.pdbx_seq_one_letter_code
_entity_poly.pdbx_strand_id
1 'polypeptide(L)'
;MTTSRRGRGLLAVSAVSAAATVLAMTAGGADAAQNTGAEGKKPAQAETPSAGKERKGNYDARTPNARTTYARAAKVAGKETADAKEFRDSLGSQGVVEVDPNTGTPAQVTKLNGFLTGKSAKKATAVALGYVKAHPEVFKLSDADLSTLKLRKDYVDDLGTHHIFWSQVVDGVEVFGNGLKANVTKNGQLISVMGSPVSGLATAAQSRSAVAASKLSAAGARTAAITDVGGTTKSATATTSGVNTKWSNGDTAKQVWFHTADGLRKGWLTYTNSGGTRFYSHVVDAQTGATLYRRNLSSEGNGDALVTDNYPGAPKGGTQRVENLTYNKWLPKNAKTLLEGTSVAAFADVNDDNQPNAGETVKVPGTKTTADYKLTPFPDAQALCSTSYICTWDPAKPDSWKTNLNQDVTNGFYLASNFHDWLAKAPISFTPAAGSFDAAGGDPVLLNALDGAATGADGGPDVNHVNNANMNTPPDGTPPTMQMYLFGTAGDKSTVATSSSNAADILYHEYTHGLSNRLVVDATGNSTLNSIQAGSMGEAWSDFYALDYLVSHGLEKDTTAPGEVLEGKYVTGGGTIRTQANDCRVKAVSPNCVALDGSKGGYTYGDFPTIGGTPEVHASGEVWAQTLWDLRERFGRSYAVSIITRAMELSPNDPTMLDMRNAIVQADLVASGGKNADVIWTVFANRGMGWYAGVVDGGDAFPAEDFHKPPTGATTTVTGTVMDKDTGAPVAGALVYVGGHSSGYAGDYAGSTDATGKYTITGVAPGTYPKVVVSAPGYELLVQPVKVTPGTQANFVPRRNWAAASGGGAIAGFNGPDFSSFNCGPSGAIDNAQGTGWGSTTGDDNGTPTNKMIDKHVDVKLPAAVTISAFNVDPSNTCGDPGSASTGKYRIETSADGTTWATAAEGTFDATNRGKYNLVTPTGNTTGVQYVRFWMLSPQVPDFETNCPAGAFGGCQFTDMTELQVFGTK
;
A
#
# COMPACT_ATOMS: atom_id res chain seq x y z
N MET A 1 7.89 -58.56 -1.89
CA MET A 1 6.46 -58.27 -2.08
C MET A 1 5.96 -57.68 -0.78
N THR A 2 5.92 -56.35 -0.70
CA THR A 2 5.78 -55.60 0.56
C THR A 2 4.93 -54.37 0.29
N THR A 3 3.89 -54.21 1.12
CA THR A 3 2.85 -53.18 1.06
C THR A 3 3.32 -51.88 1.73
N SER A 4 3.08 -50.74 1.08
CA SER A 4 3.45 -49.40 1.55
C SER A 4 2.25 -48.69 2.16
N ARG A 5 2.41 -48.26 3.42
CA ARG A 5 1.58 -47.25 4.10
C ARG A 5 2.13 -45.86 3.76
N ARG A 6 1.28 -44.93 3.33
CA ARG A 6 1.60 -43.49 3.25
C ARG A 6 0.84 -42.77 4.36
N GLY A 7 1.59 -42.10 5.23
CA GLY A 7 1.08 -41.24 6.29
C GLY A 7 0.65 -39.88 5.74
N ARG A 8 -0.41 -39.34 6.34
CA ARG A 8 -0.92 -37.98 6.18
C ARG A 8 -0.12 -37.06 7.12
N GLY A 9 0.45 -35.98 6.61
CA GLY A 9 0.97 -34.88 7.41
C GLY A 9 -0.06 -33.74 7.43
N LEU A 10 -0.47 -33.32 8.62
CA LEU A 10 -1.25 -32.09 8.83
C LEU A 10 -0.28 -30.90 8.86
N LEU A 11 -0.61 -29.84 8.13
CA LEU A 11 0.00 -28.52 8.22
C LEU A 11 -0.69 -27.76 9.37
N ALA A 12 0.12 -27.21 10.28
CA ALA A 12 -0.33 -26.33 11.36
C ALA A 12 -0.21 -24.88 10.90
N VAL A 13 -1.27 -24.10 11.10
CA VAL A 13 -1.37 -22.66 10.82
C VAL A 13 -1.45 -21.95 12.17
N SER A 14 -0.53 -21.02 12.43
CA SER A 14 -0.41 -20.26 13.68
C SER A 14 -0.87 -18.83 13.45
N ALA A 15 -1.82 -18.33 14.26
CA ALA A 15 -2.27 -16.94 14.27
C ALA A 15 -1.89 -16.30 15.63
N VAL A 16 -1.30 -15.10 15.63
CA VAL A 16 -0.94 -14.35 16.84
C VAL A 16 -1.41 -12.91 16.67
N SER A 17 -2.19 -12.43 17.64
CA SER A 17 -2.78 -11.08 17.72
C SER A 17 -1.96 -10.21 18.68
N ALA A 18 -1.53 -9.01 18.25
CA ALA A 18 -0.71 -8.09 19.05
C ALA A 18 -1.56 -7.12 19.91
N ALA A 19 -1.27 -7.01 21.21
CA ALA A 19 -1.92 -6.08 22.15
C ALA A 19 -0.97 -4.93 22.55
N ALA A 20 -1.36 -3.67 22.34
CA ALA A 20 -0.55 -2.49 22.65
C ALA A 20 -0.93 -1.86 24.00
N THR A 21 0.07 -1.68 24.88
CA THR A 21 -0.08 -1.02 26.19
C THR A 21 0.38 0.45 26.10
N VAL A 22 -0.52 1.41 26.33
CA VAL A 22 -0.20 2.85 26.32
C VAL A 22 0.19 3.33 27.73
N LEU A 23 1.38 3.90 27.88
CA LEU A 23 1.79 4.65 29.09
C LEU A 23 1.91 6.15 28.77
N ALA A 24 1.09 6.95 29.44
CA ALA A 24 1.12 8.41 29.40
C ALA A 24 2.25 8.98 30.27
N MET A 25 3.03 9.94 29.77
CA MET A 25 3.98 10.73 30.56
C MET A 25 3.83 12.22 30.26
N THR A 26 3.75 12.97 31.35
CA THR A 26 3.36 14.38 31.48
C THR A 26 4.46 15.38 31.12
N ALA A 27 4.03 16.52 30.59
CA ALA A 27 4.84 17.72 30.35
C ALA A 27 5.40 18.36 31.63
N GLY A 28 6.60 18.93 31.54
CA GLY A 28 7.18 19.82 32.54
C GLY A 28 8.23 20.73 31.91
N GLY A 29 7.91 22.02 31.78
CA GLY A 29 8.86 23.06 31.41
C GLY A 29 9.48 23.73 32.63
N ALA A 30 10.63 24.39 32.45
CA ALA A 30 11.04 25.58 33.20
C ALA A 30 12.32 26.21 32.61
N ASP A 31 12.12 27.43 32.10
CA ASP A 31 12.85 28.68 32.30
C ASP A 31 14.37 28.84 32.17
N ALA A 32 14.66 29.93 31.46
CA ALA A 32 15.94 30.59 31.27
C ALA A 32 16.45 31.32 32.51
N ALA A 33 17.77 31.40 32.65
CA ALA A 33 18.42 32.46 33.42
C ALA A 33 19.68 32.94 32.69
N GLN A 34 19.62 34.17 32.21
CA GLN A 34 20.79 34.98 31.84
C GLN A 34 21.56 35.36 33.10
N ASN A 35 22.88 35.36 33.04
CA ASN A 35 23.65 36.28 33.86
C ASN A 35 24.87 36.83 33.12
N THR A 36 24.99 38.14 33.20
CA THR A 36 25.96 39.02 32.55
C THR A 36 27.25 39.10 33.36
N GLY A 37 28.40 39.16 32.68
CA GLY A 37 29.68 39.51 33.30
C GLY A 37 30.81 39.58 32.28
N ALA A 38 31.08 40.78 31.78
CA ALA A 38 32.18 41.08 30.87
C ALA A 38 33.47 41.34 31.66
N GLU A 39 34.60 40.80 31.20
CA GLU A 39 35.83 41.55 30.89
C GLU A 39 36.97 40.63 30.39
N GLY A 40 37.76 41.14 29.43
CA GLY A 40 39.12 40.64 29.18
C GLY A 40 39.35 39.81 27.91
N LYS A 41 39.20 40.41 26.72
CA LYS A 41 39.72 39.84 25.46
C LYS A 41 41.25 39.78 25.44
N LYS A 42 41.80 38.57 25.44
CA LYS A 42 43.08 38.20 24.78
C LYS A 42 42.80 36.98 23.88
N PRO A 43 43.39 36.92 22.67
CA PRO A 43 42.86 36.10 21.59
C PRO A 43 43.05 34.62 21.90
N ALA A 44 41.93 33.89 21.95
CA ALA A 44 41.96 32.45 21.84
C ALA A 44 42.72 32.09 20.55
N GLN A 45 43.71 31.21 20.67
CA GLN A 45 44.24 30.47 19.55
C GLN A 45 43.05 29.92 18.78
N ALA A 46 42.88 30.38 17.54
CA ALA A 46 41.97 29.77 16.62
C ALA A 46 42.44 28.32 16.45
N GLU A 47 41.65 27.38 16.96
CA GLU A 47 41.66 26.04 16.39
C GLU A 47 41.43 26.21 14.89
N THR A 48 42.48 25.85 14.15
CA THR A 48 42.51 25.89 12.70
C THR A 48 41.29 25.16 12.17
N PRO A 49 40.39 25.80 11.40
CA PRO A 49 39.43 25.04 10.61
C PRO A 49 40.28 24.21 9.66
N SER A 50 40.21 22.88 9.78
CA SER A 50 40.56 22.02 8.66
C SER A 50 39.57 22.34 7.54
N ALA A 51 39.91 23.37 6.76
CA ALA A 51 39.14 23.82 5.62
C ALA A 51 39.29 22.79 4.51
N GLY A 52 38.51 21.71 4.60
CA GLY A 52 38.10 20.96 3.42
C GLY A 52 37.30 21.91 2.55
N LYS A 53 37.97 22.60 1.61
CA LYS A 53 37.35 23.60 0.72
C LYS A 53 36.08 23.03 0.10
N GLU A 54 34.95 23.65 0.43
CA GLU A 54 33.63 23.39 -0.11
C GLU A 54 33.67 23.32 -1.66
N ARG A 55 32.94 22.36 -2.25
CA ARG A 55 32.93 22.19 -3.71
C ARG A 55 32.26 23.39 -4.36
N LYS A 56 32.89 24.00 -5.36
CA LYS A 56 32.27 25.09 -6.10
C LYS A 56 31.14 24.55 -6.98
N GLY A 57 29.90 24.96 -6.68
CA GLY A 57 28.71 24.61 -7.47
C GLY A 57 28.74 25.12 -8.91
N ASN A 58 27.71 24.74 -9.67
CA ASN A 58 27.50 25.23 -11.03
C ASN A 58 27.45 26.76 -11.04
N TYR A 59 28.02 27.36 -12.07
CA TYR A 59 28.06 28.79 -12.24
C TYR A 59 27.88 29.11 -13.73
N ASP A 60 27.02 30.06 -14.03
CA ASP A 60 26.82 30.54 -15.39
C ASP A 60 26.64 32.06 -15.32
N ALA A 61 27.55 32.80 -15.94
CA ALA A 61 27.52 34.26 -15.96
C ALA A 61 26.29 34.82 -16.70
N ARG A 62 25.51 33.98 -17.38
CA ARG A 62 24.22 34.34 -17.99
C ARG A 62 23.07 34.33 -17.00
N THR A 63 23.18 33.62 -15.87
CA THR A 63 22.13 33.53 -14.84
C THR A 63 22.05 34.83 -14.04
N PRO A 64 20.93 35.58 -14.10
CA PRO A 64 20.78 36.84 -13.37
C PRO A 64 20.55 36.60 -11.86
N ASN A 65 20.98 37.56 -11.03
CA ASN A 65 20.42 37.73 -9.68
C ASN A 65 19.05 38.44 -9.77
N ALA A 66 18.18 38.30 -8.76
CA ALA A 66 16.80 38.81 -8.81
C ALA A 66 16.67 40.28 -9.27
N ARG A 67 17.62 41.14 -8.91
CA ARG A 67 17.67 42.57 -9.29
C ARG A 67 17.97 42.78 -10.78
N THR A 68 18.78 41.92 -11.38
CA THR A 68 19.09 41.94 -12.82
C THR A 68 17.97 41.29 -13.66
N THR A 69 17.23 40.33 -13.12
CA THR A 69 16.04 39.76 -13.78
C THR A 69 14.95 40.82 -14.01
N TYR A 70 14.62 41.64 -13.02
CA TYR A 70 13.62 42.71 -13.16
C TYR A 70 14.04 43.80 -14.15
N ALA A 71 15.30 44.24 -14.12
CA ALA A 71 15.81 45.23 -15.06
C ALA A 71 15.89 44.69 -16.52
N ARG A 72 16.14 43.38 -16.68
CA ARG A 72 16.20 42.71 -18.00
C ARG A 72 14.81 42.40 -18.55
N ALA A 73 13.87 41.95 -17.72
CA ALA A 73 12.46 41.83 -18.08
C ALA A 73 11.88 43.18 -18.51
N ALA A 74 12.23 44.28 -17.84
CA ALA A 74 11.86 45.63 -18.25
C ALA A 74 12.50 46.08 -19.58
N LYS A 75 13.70 45.60 -19.92
CA LYS A 75 14.40 45.90 -21.19
C LYS A 75 13.83 45.11 -22.38
N VAL A 76 13.34 43.89 -22.14
CA VAL A 76 12.73 43.01 -23.15
C VAL A 76 11.23 43.29 -23.31
N ALA A 77 10.51 43.54 -22.22
CA ALA A 77 9.11 43.98 -22.24
C ALA A 77 8.95 45.43 -22.76
N GLY A 78 10.04 46.21 -22.78
CA GLY A 78 10.02 47.64 -23.12
C GLY A 78 9.87 48.00 -24.60
N LYS A 79 9.91 47.06 -25.55
CA LYS A 79 9.60 47.29 -26.97
C LYS A 79 9.19 45.99 -27.66
N GLU A 80 8.04 45.47 -27.29
CA GLU A 80 7.36 44.55 -28.19
C GLU A 80 6.81 45.34 -29.41
N THR A 81 7.14 44.92 -30.63
CA THR A 81 6.58 45.53 -31.84
C THR A 81 5.13 45.08 -32.04
N ALA A 82 4.31 45.89 -32.70
CA ALA A 82 2.94 45.51 -33.05
C ALA A 82 2.90 44.17 -33.82
N ASP A 83 3.85 43.97 -34.73
CA ASP A 83 3.98 42.75 -35.54
C ASP A 83 4.30 41.50 -34.68
N ALA A 84 5.13 41.64 -33.64
CA ALA A 84 5.44 40.53 -32.73
C ALA A 84 4.22 40.16 -31.84
N LYS A 85 3.38 41.15 -31.54
CA LYS A 85 2.11 40.94 -30.83
C LYS A 85 1.11 40.23 -31.73
N GLU A 86 0.96 40.70 -32.96
CA GLU A 86 0.08 40.09 -33.97
C GLU A 86 0.48 38.63 -34.24
N PHE A 87 1.79 38.34 -34.34
CA PHE A 87 2.28 36.98 -34.46
C PHE A 87 1.85 36.10 -33.27
N ARG A 88 2.02 36.57 -32.03
CA ARG A 88 1.59 35.79 -30.85
C ARG A 88 0.09 35.56 -30.82
N ASP A 89 -0.69 36.58 -31.12
CA ASP A 89 -2.15 36.50 -31.21
C ASP A 89 -2.56 35.48 -32.30
N SER A 90 -1.82 35.40 -33.41
CA SER A 90 -2.06 34.43 -34.50
C SER A 90 -1.87 32.96 -34.10
N LEU A 91 -1.06 32.68 -33.07
CA LEU A 91 -0.88 31.33 -32.56
C LEU A 91 -2.09 30.84 -31.75
N GLY A 92 -2.94 31.76 -31.29
CA GLY A 92 -4.12 31.50 -30.47
C GLY A 92 -3.81 31.39 -28.98
N SER A 93 -4.83 31.10 -28.17
CA SER A 93 -4.73 31.07 -26.69
C SER A 93 -3.77 30.02 -26.10
N GLN A 94 -3.30 29.07 -26.92
CA GLN A 94 -2.31 28.07 -26.54
C GLN A 94 -0.99 28.21 -27.34
N GLY A 95 -0.78 29.37 -27.95
CA GLY A 95 0.50 29.75 -28.51
C GLY A 95 1.50 30.12 -27.42
N VAL A 96 2.72 29.60 -27.50
CA VAL A 96 3.81 29.92 -26.59
C VAL A 96 4.91 30.58 -27.39
N VAL A 97 5.25 31.82 -27.04
CA VAL A 97 6.45 32.51 -27.49
C VAL A 97 7.18 33.02 -26.26
N GLU A 98 8.26 32.34 -25.91
CA GLU A 98 9.16 32.71 -24.83
C GLU A 98 10.40 33.37 -25.44
N VAL A 99 10.83 34.52 -24.90
CA VAL A 99 12.00 35.27 -25.37
C VAL A 99 13.14 35.13 -24.37
N ASP A 100 14.33 34.76 -24.86
CA ASP A 100 15.51 34.73 -24.01
C ASP A 100 15.95 36.17 -23.66
N PRO A 101 16.08 36.50 -22.37
CA PRO A 101 16.37 37.87 -21.96
C PRO A 101 17.81 38.31 -22.23
N ASN A 102 18.71 37.39 -22.58
CA ASN A 102 20.10 37.73 -22.93
C ASN A 102 20.25 38.00 -24.43
N THR A 103 19.62 37.23 -25.31
CA THR A 103 19.73 37.43 -26.77
C THR A 103 18.61 38.27 -27.36
N GLY A 104 17.47 38.38 -26.67
CA GLY A 104 16.28 39.07 -27.17
C GLY A 104 15.58 38.35 -28.32
N THR A 105 16.01 37.13 -28.64
CA THR A 105 15.41 36.20 -29.61
C THR A 105 14.61 35.11 -28.87
N PRO A 106 13.69 34.40 -29.54
CA PRO A 106 12.83 33.43 -28.86
C PRO A 106 13.65 32.28 -28.26
N ALA A 107 13.44 31.95 -26.99
CA ALA A 107 13.88 30.70 -26.39
C ALA A 107 12.99 29.53 -26.86
N GLN A 108 11.69 29.80 -27.09
CA GLN A 108 10.72 28.84 -27.59
C GLN A 108 9.61 29.53 -28.39
N VAL A 109 9.24 28.93 -29.51
CA VAL A 109 7.99 29.17 -30.24
C VAL A 109 7.31 27.82 -30.46
N THR A 110 6.10 27.65 -29.95
CA THR A 110 5.29 26.43 -30.14
C THR A 110 3.79 26.73 -30.00
N LYS A 111 2.96 25.73 -30.32
CA LYS A 111 1.51 25.79 -30.19
C LYS A 111 1.05 24.50 -29.53
N LEU A 112 0.45 24.57 -28.35
CA LEU A 112 0.14 23.37 -27.56
C LEU A 112 -1.09 22.60 -28.10
N ASN A 113 -1.96 23.28 -28.85
CA ASN A 113 -3.15 22.70 -29.49
C ASN A 113 -2.99 22.48 -31.00
N GLY A 114 -1.77 22.36 -31.52
CA GLY A 114 -1.56 22.14 -32.94
C GLY A 114 -0.10 22.26 -33.39
N PHE A 115 0.10 22.58 -34.66
CA PHE A 115 1.42 22.77 -35.25
C PHE A 115 1.59 24.23 -35.70
N LEU A 116 2.84 24.70 -35.73
CA LEU A 116 3.20 26.03 -36.23
C LEU A 116 2.99 26.17 -37.74
N THR A 117 2.97 25.06 -38.48
CA THR A 117 2.71 25.03 -39.93
C THR A 117 1.72 23.94 -40.32
N GLY A 118 1.11 24.10 -41.50
CA GLY A 118 0.44 23.00 -42.19
C GLY A 118 1.41 21.91 -42.68
N LYS A 119 0.87 20.84 -43.27
CA LYS A 119 1.64 19.74 -43.85
C LYS A 119 2.54 20.24 -44.99
N SER A 120 3.72 19.63 -45.14
CA SER A 120 4.68 19.99 -46.19
C SER A 120 5.43 18.77 -46.68
N ALA A 121 5.76 18.73 -47.98
CA ALA A 121 6.66 17.74 -48.57
C ALA A 121 8.13 18.21 -48.59
N LYS A 122 8.42 19.42 -48.08
CA LYS A 122 9.79 19.94 -48.01
C LYS A 122 10.60 19.18 -46.96
N LYS A 123 11.93 19.14 -47.11
CA LYS A 123 12.84 18.60 -46.09
C LYS A 123 12.60 19.29 -44.74
N ALA A 124 12.64 18.54 -43.65
CA ALA A 124 12.37 19.04 -42.30
C ALA A 124 13.23 20.26 -41.93
N THR A 125 14.52 20.25 -42.33
CA THR A 125 15.43 21.40 -42.20
C THR A 125 14.96 22.65 -42.93
N ALA A 126 14.39 22.49 -44.13
CA ALA A 126 13.85 23.58 -44.94
C ALA A 126 12.50 24.09 -44.42
N VAL A 127 11.67 23.23 -43.84
CA VAL A 127 10.44 23.63 -43.14
C VAL A 127 10.78 24.53 -41.95
N ALA A 128 11.69 24.07 -41.09
CA ALA A 128 12.09 24.80 -39.88
C ALA A 128 12.78 26.13 -40.18
N LEU A 129 13.84 26.16 -41.01
CA LEU A 129 14.53 27.41 -41.33
C LEU A 129 13.69 28.34 -42.21
N GLY A 130 12.82 27.78 -43.06
CA GLY A 130 11.86 28.55 -43.83
C GLY A 130 10.88 29.31 -42.92
N TYR A 131 10.38 28.66 -41.87
CA TYR A 131 9.53 29.29 -40.87
C TYR A 131 10.27 30.41 -40.12
N VAL A 132 11.50 30.15 -39.65
CA VAL A 132 12.31 31.16 -38.95
C VAL A 132 12.59 32.37 -39.84
N LYS A 133 12.93 32.16 -41.12
CA LYS A 133 13.17 33.23 -42.09
C LYS A 133 11.91 34.05 -42.41
N ALA A 134 10.73 33.41 -42.39
CA ALA A 134 9.47 34.08 -42.67
C ALA A 134 8.97 34.96 -41.51
N HIS A 135 9.53 34.80 -40.31
CA HIS A 135 9.09 35.49 -39.09
C HIS A 135 10.20 36.33 -38.42
N PRO A 136 10.86 37.26 -39.15
CA PRO A 136 11.92 38.10 -38.59
C PRO A 136 11.43 39.00 -37.45
N GLU A 137 10.15 39.34 -37.40
CA GLU A 137 9.50 40.10 -36.33
C GLU A 137 9.62 39.42 -34.96
N VAL A 138 9.69 38.08 -34.93
CA VAL A 138 9.79 37.29 -33.70
C VAL A 138 11.18 36.73 -33.51
N PHE A 139 11.77 36.09 -34.53
CA PHE A 139 13.08 35.47 -34.41
C PHE A 139 14.24 36.47 -34.44
N LYS A 140 14.03 37.66 -35.03
CA LYS A 140 15.00 38.76 -35.14
C LYS A 140 16.34 38.34 -35.77
N LEU A 141 16.32 37.33 -36.63
CA LEU A 141 17.51 36.86 -37.35
C LEU A 141 17.51 37.41 -38.77
N SER A 142 18.63 38.04 -39.15
CA SER A 142 18.89 38.42 -40.53
C SER A 142 19.35 37.21 -41.36
N ASP A 143 19.37 37.35 -42.69
CA ASP A 143 19.98 36.33 -43.57
C ASP A 143 21.46 36.09 -43.24
N ALA A 144 22.17 37.12 -42.78
CA ALA A 144 23.53 36.98 -42.29
C ALA A 144 23.59 36.10 -41.03
N ASP A 145 22.66 36.26 -40.08
CA ASP A 145 22.60 35.42 -38.89
C ASP A 145 22.23 33.98 -39.21
N LEU A 146 21.27 33.77 -40.12
CA LEU A 146 20.89 32.44 -40.58
C LEU A 146 22.07 31.70 -41.22
N SER A 147 22.97 32.40 -41.93
CA SER A 147 24.17 31.81 -42.52
C SER A 147 25.19 31.29 -41.48
N THR A 148 25.11 31.80 -40.24
CA THR A 148 25.95 31.34 -39.11
C THR A 148 25.48 30.02 -38.53
N LEU A 149 24.22 29.62 -38.77
CA LEU A 149 23.68 28.35 -38.28
C LEU A 149 24.27 27.18 -39.07
N LYS A 150 25.03 26.31 -38.38
CA LYS A 150 25.55 25.07 -38.94
C LYS A 150 24.78 23.90 -38.38
N LEU A 151 24.25 23.06 -39.28
CA LEU A 151 23.50 21.87 -38.89
C LEU A 151 24.45 20.93 -38.14
N ARG A 152 24.09 20.64 -36.88
CA ARG A 152 24.89 19.80 -35.98
C ARG A 152 24.32 18.39 -35.88
N LYS A 153 22.99 18.24 -35.90
CA LYS A 153 22.32 16.94 -35.86
C LYS A 153 20.92 17.05 -36.48
N ASP A 154 20.53 16.04 -37.24
CA ASP A 154 19.16 15.73 -37.63
C ASP A 154 18.98 14.23 -37.40
N TYR A 155 18.02 13.85 -36.57
CA TYR A 155 17.67 12.44 -36.36
C TYR A 155 16.16 12.28 -36.28
N VAL A 156 15.69 11.09 -36.65
CA VAL A 156 14.27 10.73 -36.65
C VAL A 156 14.01 9.79 -35.49
N ASP A 157 12.99 10.07 -34.68
CA ASP A 157 12.52 9.17 -33.63
C ASP A 157 11.57 8.08 -34.17
N ASP A 158 11.16 7.14 -33.32
CA ASP A 158 10.30 6.02 -33.71
C ASP A 158 8.90 6.46 -34.17
N LEU A 159 8.49 7.71 -33.87
CA LEU A 159 7.24 8.32 -34.32
C LEU A 159 7.37 8.99 -35.69
N GLY A 160 8.58 9.01 -36.26
CA GLY A 160 8.90 9.66 -37.53
C GLY A 160 9.13 11.17 -37.39
N THR A 161 9.36 11.69 -36.19
CA THR A 161 9.62 13.11 -35.94
C THR A 161 11.10 13.41 -36.15
N HIS A 162 11.40 14.38 -37.01
CA HIS A 162 12.74 14.93 -37.15
C HIS A 162 13.05 15.88 -35.98
N HIS A 163 14.13 15.61 -35.26
CA HIS A 163 14.72 16.49 -34.26
C HIS A 163 16.01 17.10 -34.80
N ILE A 164 15.97 18.40 -35.05
CA ILE A 164 17.01 19.11 -35.79
C ILE A 164 17.69 20.13 -34.89
N PHE A 165 19.01 20.18 -34.94
CA PHE A 165 19.84 21.02 -34.08
C PHE A 165 20.87 21.76 -34.93
N TRP A 166 20.88 23.09 -34.85
CA TRP A 166 21.89 23.97 -35.42
C TRP A 166 22.64 24.68 -34.29
N SER A 167 23.96 24.80 -34.41
CA SER A 167 24.76 25.72 -33.59
C SER A 167 25.16 26.94 -34.41
N GLN A 168 25.28 28.11 -33.77
CA GLN A 168 25.83 29.29 -34.44
C GLN A 168 27.35 29.23 -34.44
N VAL A 169 27.93 29.50 -35.61
CA VAL A 169 29.37 29.52 -35.83
C VAL A 169 29.74 30.79 -36.58
N VAL A 170 30.70 31.54 -36.05
CA VAL A 170 31.26 32.75 -36.68
C VAL A 170 32.78 32.70 -36.60
N ASP A 171 33.46 33.03 -37.69
CA ASP A 171 34.92 32.93 -37.85
C ASP A 171 35.48 31.53 -37.51
N GLY A 172 34.71 30.47 -37.82
CA GLY A 172 35.06 29.09 -37.50
C GLY A 172 34.95 28.72 -36.01
N VAL A 173 34.42 29.62 -35.18
CA VAL A 173 34.28 29.46 -33.72
C VAL A 173 32.80 29.36 -33.36
N GLU A 174 32.45 28.33 -32.60
CA GLU A 174 31.08 28.07 -32.15
C GLU A 174 30.67 29.02 -31.01
N VAL A 175 29.41 29.45 -31.01
CA VAL A 175 28.80 30.18 -29.89
C VAL A 175 28.23 29.18 -28.89
N PHE A 176 28.84 29.11 -27.71
CA PHE A 176 28.48 28.16 -26.66
C PHE A 176 27.04 28.37 -26.17
N GLY A 177 26.19 27.37 -26.40
CA GLY A 177 24.81 27.35 -25.93
C GLY A 177 23.83 28.20 -26.73
N ASN A 178 24.23 28.76 -27.88
CA ASN A 178 23.36 29.56 -28.74
C ASN A 178 23.23 28.91 -30.14
N GLY A 179 21.99 28.77 -30.61
CA GLY A 179 21.64 28.04 -31.81
C GLY A 179 20.13 27.81 -31.90
N LEU A 180 19.71 26.97 -32.84
CA LEU A 180 18.31 26.63 -33.03
C LEU A 180 18.09 25.12 -32.91
N LYS A 181 16.97 24.74 -32.33
CA LYS A 181 16.42 23.38 -32.35
C LYS A 181 15.03 23.45 -32.97
N ALA A 182 14.70 22.53 -33.86
CA ALA A 182 13.35 22.42 -34.39
C ALA A 182 12.88 20.97 -34.42
N ASN A 183 11.58 20.76 -34.26
CA ASN A 183 10.96 19.44 -34.33
C ASN A 183 9.89 19.44 -35.42
N VAL A 184 9.96 18.51 -36.37
CA VAL A 184 9.07 18.45 -37.53
C VAL A 184 8.51 17.04 -37.65
N THR A 185 7.19 16.90 -37.74
CA THR A 185 6.53 15.59 -37.85
C THR A 185 6.89 14.89 -39.18
N LYS A 186 6.61 13.58 -39.27
CA LYS A 186 6.72 12.81 -40.52
C LYS A 186 5.93 13.38 -41.70
N ASN A 187 4.91 14.20 -41.43
CA ASN A 187 4.07 14.87 -42.44
C ASN A 187 4.59 16.29 -42.79
N GLY A 188 5.78 16.67 -42.33
CA GLY A 188 6.40 17.96 -42.59
C GLY A 188 5.73 19.13 -41.87
N GLN A 189 5.07 18.89 -40.72
CA GLN A 189 4.47 19.93 -39.90
C GLN A 189 5.43 20.35 -38.80
N LEU A 190 5.67 21.65 -38.64
CA LEU A 190 6.58 22.17 -37.63
C LEU A 190 5.90 22.19 -36.25
N ILE A 191 6.45 21.46 -35.29
CA ILE A 191 5.93 21.33 -33.92
C ILE A 191 6.41 22.51 -33.05
N SER A 192 7.71 22.77 -33.10
CA SER A 192 8.33 23.82 -32.29
C SER A 192 9.66 24.27 -32.89
N VAL A 193 9.99 25.52 -32.61
CA VAL A 193 11.32 26.10 -32.79
C VAL A 193 11.79 26.55 -31.41
N MET A 194 12.98 26.15 -31.01
CA MET A 194 13.54 26.41 -29.69
C MET A 194 15.00 26.86 -29.81
N GLY A 195 15.53 27.45 -28.74
CA GLY A 195 16.91 27.92 -28.67
C GLY A 195 17.03 29.39 -28.98
N SER A 196 17.98 30.06 -28.34
CA SER A 196 18.14 31.51 -28.28
C SER A 196 19.35 31.97 -29.12
N PRO A 197 19.25 32.03 -30.45
CA PRO A 197 20.36 32.47 -31.30
C PRO A 197 20.69 33.94 -31.06
N VAL A 198 21.96 34.30 -31.13
CA VAL A 198 22.45 35.67 -31.10
C VAL A 198 22.15 36.33 -32.44
N SER A 199 21.38 37.41 -32.42
CA SER A 199 21.15 38.29 -33.59
C SER A 199 22.33 39.24 -33.79
N GLY A 200 22.66 39.57 -35.05
CA GLY A 200 23.81 40.42 -35.39
C GLY A 200 25.16 39.79 -35.03
N LEU A 201 25.25 38.46 -35.02
CA LEU A 201 26.41 37.74 -34.45
C LEU A 201 27.73 38.12 -35.12
N ALA A 202 27.74 38.23 -36.46
CA ALA A 202 28.95 38.59 -37.21
C ALA A 202 29.50 39.96 -36.80
N THR A 203 28.64 40.96 -36.70
CA THR A 203 28.98 42.32 -36.26
C THR A 203 29.46 42.35 -34.81
N ALA A 204 28.80 41.59 -33.93
CA ALA A 204 29.19 41.45 -32.53
C ALA A 204 30.58 40.79 -32.37
N ALA A 205 30.87 39.77 -33.17
CA ALA A 205 32.17 39.10 -33.20
C ALA A 205 33.28 40.02 -33.74
N GLN A 206 33.02 40.75 -34.83
CA GLN A 206 33.96 41.71 -35.41
C GLN A 206 34.30 42.85 -34.46
N SER A 207 33.28 43.51 -33.88
CA SER A 207 33.48 44.59 -32.91
C SER A 207 34.26 44.13 -31.69
N ARG A 208 33.98 42.92 -31.18
CA ARG A 208 34.71 42.36 -30.05
C ARG A 208 36.15 42.00 -30.39
N SER A 209 36.41 41.48 -31.59
CA SER A 209 37.74 41.09 -32.06
C SER A 209 38.65 42.31 -32.30
N ALA A 210 38.08 43.47 -32.67
CA ALA A 210 38.83 44.71 -32.85
C ALA A 210 39.36 45.32 -31.52
N VAL A 211 38.72 45.03 -30.39
CA VAL A 211 39.00 45.68 -29.09
C VAL A 211 39.96 44.89 -28.22
N ALA A 212 40.23 43.59 -28.47
CA ALA A 212 41.10 42.82 -27.59
C ALA A 212 41.72 41.55 -28.19
N ALA A 213 43.06 41.46 -28.09
CA ALA A 213 43.80 40.23 -28.33
C ALA A 213 43.55 39.19 -27.21
N SER A 214 43.46 37.91 -27.56
CA SER A 214 43.42 36.81 -26.59
C SER A 214 44.70 36.80 -25.77
N LYS A 215 44.60 36.93 -24.44
CA LYS A 215 45.76 36.90 -23.54
C LYS A 215 46.01 35.51 -22.94
N LEU A 216 44.99 34.66 -22.94
CA LEU A 216 45.06 33.33 -22.37
C LEU A 216 45.21 32.27 -23.47
N SER A 217 46.25 31.44 -23.35
CA SER A 217 46.44 30.26 -24.21
C SER A 217 45.51 29.12 -23.80
N ALA A 218 45.35 28.10 -24.65
CA ALA A 218 44.61 26.88 -24.30
C ALA A 218 45.15 26.23 -23.01
N ALA A 219 46.48 26.22 -22.82
CA ALA A 219 47.12 25.73 -21.60
C ALA A 219 46.81 26.62 -20.39
N GLY A 220 46.84 27.94 -20.57
CA GLY A 220 46.45 28.89 -19.52
C GLY A 220 44.99 28.73 -19.10
N ALA A 221 44.08 28.49 -20.06
CA ALA A 221 42.66 28.24 -19.79
C ALA A 221 42.44 26.92 -19.05
N ARG A 222 43.12 25.84 -19.46
CA ARG A 222 43.14 24.57 -18.75
C ARG A 222 43.59 24.74 -17.30
N THR A 223 44.67 25.51 -17.07
CA THR A 223 45.16 25.80 -15.72
C THR A 223 44.15 26.61 -14.91
N ALA A 224 43.60 27.69 -15.47
CA ALA A 224 42.60 28.52 -14.81
C ALA A 224 41.36 27.71 -14.41
N ALA A 225 40.85 26.84 -15.29
CA ALA A 225 39.72 25.97 -15.02
C ALA A 225 39.99 24.98 -13.86
N ILE A 226 41.19 24.37 -13.82
CA ILE A 226 41.59 23.45 -12.75
C ILE A 226 41.77 24.22 -11.42
N THR A 227 42.38 25.39 -11.45
CA THR A 227 42.59 26.24 -10.27
C THR A 227 41.28 26.78 -9.70
N ASP A 228 40.30 27.13 -10.55
CA ASP A 228 39.00 27.63 -10.11
C ASP A 228 38.28 26.65 -9.16
N VAL A 229 38.39 25.35 -9.44
CA VAL A 229 37.81 24.28 -8.60
C VAL A 229 38.76 23.75 -7.51
N GLY A 230 39.86 24.47 -7.25
CA GLY A 230 40.83 24.14 -6.21
C GLY A 230 41.72 22.94 -6.52
N GLY A 231 41.86 22.56 -7.80
CA GLY A 231 42.75 21.50 -8.25
C GLY A 231 44.16 21.99 -8.63
N THR A 232 45.08 21.04 -8.82
CA THR A 232 46.45 21.30 -9.30
C THR A 232 46.62 20.75 -10.71
N THR A 233 47.11 21.58 -11.63
CA THR A 233 47.31 21.17 -13.03
C THR A 233 48.47 20.17 -13.12
N LYS A 234 48.20 18.97 -13.65
CA LYS A 234 49.24 17.95 -13.90
C LYS A 234 49.87 18.12 -15.29
N SER A 235 51.16 17.80 -15.40
CA SER A 235 51.88 17.74 -16.68
C SER A 235 51.22 16.73 -17.63
N ALA A 236 50.98 17.14 -18.86
CA ALA A 236 50.43 16.31 -19.93
C ALA A 236 50.86 16.87 -21.28
N THR A 237 51.05 16.00 -22.27
CA THR A 237 51.45 16.40 -23.63
C THR A 237 50.23 16.86 -24.41
N ALA A 238 50.35 18.00 -25.12
CA ALA A 238 49.25 18.61 -25.86
C ALA A 238 49.34 18.29 -27.36
N THR A 239 48.22 17.93 -27.96
CA THR A 239 48.03 17.84 -29.42
C THR A 239 46.98 18.87 -29.84
N THR A 240 47.34 19.76 -30.77
CA THR A 240 46.44 20.83 -31.24
C THR A 240 46.01 20.55 -32.68
N SER A 241 44.71 20.65 -32.94
CA SER A 241 44.11 20.55 -34.27
C SER A 241 43.07 21.67 -34.44
N GLY A 242 43.39 22.65 -35.27
CA GLY A 242 42.58 23.87 -35.44
C GLY A 242 42.41 24.62 -34.11
N VAL A 243 41.17 24.92 -33.75
CA VAL A 243 40.80 25.63 -32.51
C VAL A 243 40.69 24.72 -31.27
N ASN A 244 41.04 23.43 -31.41
CA ASN A 244 40.94 22.43 -30.36
C ASN A 244 42.33 21.98 -29.91
N THR A 245 42.57 22.00 -28.60
CA THR A 245 43.74 21.38 -27.98
C THR A 245 43.26 20.24 -27.08
N LYS A 246 43.89 19.07 -27.20
CA LYS A 246 43.64 17.90 -26.36
C LYS A 246 44.95 17.51 -25.67
N TRP A 247 44.88 17.17 -24.39
CA TRP A 247 46.02 16.66 -23.63
C TRP A 247 45.96 15.15 -23.46
N SER A 248 47.11 14.52 -23.26
CA SER A 248 47.24 13.07 -23.08
C SER A 248 46.46 12.50 -21.90
N ASN A 249 46.12 13.32 -20.91
CA ASN A 249 45.29 12.94 -19.75
C ASN A 249 43.78 13.09 -20.00
N GLY A 250 43.36 13.39 -21.23
CA GLY A 250 41.94 13.53 -21.59
C GLY A 250 41.36 14.93 -21.41
N ASP A 251 42.11 15.89 -20.85
CA ASP A 251 41.67 17.28 -20.79
C ASP A 251 41.56 17.86 -22.22
N THR A 252 40.62 18.77 -22.42
CA THR A 252 40.48 19.49 -23.69
C THR A 252 40.24 20.97 -23.45
N ALA A 253 40.59 21.78 -24.44
CA ALA A 253 40.26 23.19 -24.51
C ALA A 253 39.91 23.52 -25.97
N LYS A 254 38.75 24.10 -26.18
CA LYS A 254 38.24 24.54 -27.48
C LYS A 254 37.90 26.03 -27.40
N GLN A 255 38.32 26.81 -28.38
CA GLN A 255 37.89 28.20 -28.44
C GLN A 255 36.39 28.28 -28.75
N VAL A 256 35.66 29.11 -28.00
CA VAL A 256 34.22 29.37 -28.17
C VAL A 256 33.91 30.86 -28.01
N TRP A 257 32.80 31.29 -28.58
CA TRP A 257 32.16 32.55 -28.20
C TRP A 257 31.14 32.27 -27.08
N PHE A 258 30.99 33.20 -26.14
CA PHE A 258 30.05 33.10 -25.03
C PHE A 258 29.27 34.41 -24.93
N HIS A 259 27.95 34.36 -25.07
CA HIS A 259 27.10 35.55 -25.06
C HIS A 259 26.71 35.91 -23.62
N THR A 260 27.13 37.09 -23.14
CA THR A 260 26.75 37.63 -21.82
C THR A 260 25.79 38.80 -21.97
N ALA A 261 25.21 39.28 -20.86
CA ALA A 261 24.39 40.50 -20.88
C ALA A 261 25.16 41.75 -21.34
N ASP A 262 26.49 41.76 -21.19
CA ASP A 262 27.38 42.84 -21.64
C ASP A 262 27.95 42.58 -23.04
N GLY A 263 27.34 41.67 -23.80
CA GLY A 263 27.73 41.31 -25.16
C GLY A 263 28.62 40.06 -25.27
N LEU A 264 29.09 39.81 -26.49
CA LEU A 264 29.84 38.61 -26.85
C LEU A 264 31.25 38.61 -26.23
N ARG A 265 31.66 37.47 -25.66
CA ARG A 265 32.98 37.25 -25.07
C ARG A 265 33.68 36.09 -25.78
N LYS A 266 34.98 36.21 -26.03
CA LYS A 266 35.79 35.10 -26.53
C LYS A 266 36.28 34.28 -25.34
N GLY A 267 36.13 32.97 -25.38
CA GLY A 267 36.49 32.10 -24.26
C GLY A 267 37.03 30.75 -24.72
N TRP A 268 37.46 29.97 -23.74
CA TRP A 268 37.91 28.60 -23.89
C TRP A 268 36.94 27.67 -23.17
N LEU A 269 36.19 26.87 -23.93
CA LEU A 269 35.45 25.73 -23.40
C LEU A 269 36.46 24.64 -23.04
N THR A 270 36.66 24.40 -21.76
CA THR A 270 37.54 23.35 -21.28
C THR A 270 36.73 22.18 -20.74
N TYR A 271 37.21 20.97 -20.97
CA TYR A 271 36.88 19.79 -20.18
C TYR A 271 38.12 19.43 -19.37
N THR A 272 38.00 19.38 -18.04
CA THR A 272 39.14 19.11 -17.16
C THR A 272 38.81 18.02 -16.15
N ASN A 273 39.71 17.03 -16.04
CA ASN A 273 39.73 16.03 -14.99
C ASN A 273 40.92 16.31 -14.06
N SER A 274 40.65 16.93 -12.92
CA SER A 274 41.69 17.27 -11.92
C SER A 274 41.97 16.14 -10.91
N GLY A 275 41.44 14.93 -11.12
CA GLY A 275 41.54 13.77 -10.23
C GLY A 275 40.41 13.67 -9.20
N GLY A 276 40.15 12.46 -8.71
CA GLY A 276 39.01 12.18 -7.81
C GLY A 276 37.65 12.34 -8.51
N THR A 277 36.68 12.96 -7.84
CA THR A 277 35.33 13.27 -8.38
C THR A 277 35.19 14.73 -8.84
N ARG A 278 36.23 15.27 -9.50
CA ARG A 278 36.29 16.67 -9.96
C ARG A 278 36.40 16.77 -11.48
N PHE A 279 35.33 16.34 -12.15
CA PHE A 279 35.12 16.49 -13.59
C PHE A 279 34.31 17.75 -13.83
N TYR A 280 34.83 18.67 -14.64
CA TYR A 280 34.14 19.94 -14.90
C TYR A 280 34.24 20.33 -16.37
N SER A 281 33.17 20.95 -16.87
CA SER A 281 33.23 21.83 -18.03
C SER A 281 33.31 23.27 -17.57
N HIS A 282 34.26 24.04 -18.11
CA HIS A 282 34.31 25.49 -17.89
C HIS A 282 34.25 26.23 -19.23
N VAL A 283 33.74 27.45 -19.23
CA VAL A 283 34.13 28.46 -20.24
C VAL A 283 34.93 29.51 -19.51
N VAL A 284 36.21 29.66 -19.86
CA VAL A 284 37.12 30.66 -19.28
C VAL A 284 37.29 31.80 -20.26
N ASP A 285 37.05 33.04 -19.83
CA ASP A 285 37.22 34.23 -20.67
C ASP A 285 38.68 34.35 -21.15
N ALA A 286 38.87 34.44 -22.46
CA ALA A 286 40.19 34.37 -23.09
C ALA A 286 41.05 35.63 -22.87
N GLN A 287 40.47 36.70 -22.32
CA GLN A 287 41.17 37.98 -22.08
C GLN A 287 41.48 38.18 -20.61
N THR A 288 40.53 37.86 -19.73
CA THR A 288 40.60 38.13 -18.29
C THR A 288 40.98 36.89 -17.48
N GLY A 289 40.77 35.68 -18.03
CA GLY A 289 40.89 34.44 -17.27
C GLY A 289 39.75 34.18 -16.30
N ALA A 290 38.70 35.01 -16.30
CA ALA A 290 37.53 34.83 -15.44
C ALA A 290 36.70 33.62 -15.90
N THR A 291 36.19 32.82 -14.95
CA THR A 291 35.20 31.79 -15.24
C THR A 291 33.89 32.44 -15.69
N LEU A 292 33.42 32.14 -16.89
CA LEU A 292 32.12 32.56 -17.44
C LEU A 292 31.06 31.46 -17.28
N TYR A 293 31.48 30.21 -17.31
CA TYR A 293 30.64 29.04 -17.09
C TYR A 293 31.45 27.99 -16.36
N ARG A 294 30.80 27.30 -15.43
CA ARG A 294 31.32 26.13 -14.72
C ARG A 294 30.15 25.18 -14.52
N ARG A 295 30.31 23.97 -15.00
CA ARG A 295 29.40 22.87 -14.71
C ARG A 295 30.19 21.73 -14.12
N ASN A 296 29.81 21.33 -12.92
CA ASN A 296 30.25 20.06 -12.38
C ASN A 296 29.63 18.95 -13.25
N LEU A 297 30.49 18.11 -13.82
CA LEU A 297 30.11 16.93 -14.59
C LEU A 297 30.13 15.66 -13.71
N SER A 298 30.43 15.83 -12.43
CA SER A 298 30.40 14.78 -11.43
C SER A 298 29.05 14.82 -10.72
N SER A 299 28.27 13.75 -10.81
CA SER A 299 27.19 13.46 -9.86
C SER A 299 27.82 12.79 -8.63
N GLU A 300 27.41 13.18 -7.43
CA GLU A 300 27.83 12.50 -6.20
C GLU A 300 26.81 11.39 -5.90
N GLY A 301 27.21 10.14 -6.14
CA GLY A 301 26.43 8.96 -5.79
C GLY A 301 26.55 8.64 -4.30
N ASN A 302 25.51 8.98 -3.55
CA ASN A 302 25.05 8.17 -2.44
C ASN A 302 23.60 7.80 -2.79
N GLY A 303 23.13 6.66 -2.33
CA GLY A 303 21.78 6.13 -2.57
C GLY A 303 21.70 5.02 -3.62
N ASP A 304 22.80 4.61 -4.27
CA ASP A 304 22.81 3.46 -5.19
C ASP A 304 22.73 2.15 -4.39
N ALA A 305 21.56 1.51 -4.40
CA ALA A 305 21.26 0.24 -3.75
C ALA A 305 21.21 -0.91 -4.75
N LEU A 306 21.61 -2.11 -4.34
CA LEU A 306 21.28 -3.34 -5.05
C LEU A 306 19.93 -3.88 -4.57
N VAL A 307 18.92 -3.84 -5.44
CA VAL A 307 17.53 -4.18 -5.11
C VAL A 307 16.97 -5.24 -6.05
N THR A 308 15.95 -5.97 -5.60
CA THR A 308 15.24 -7.02 -6.34
C THR A 308 13.78 -6.60 -6.52
N ASP A 309 13.24 -6.68 -7.75
CA ASP A 309 11.89 -6.19 -8.07
C ASP A 309 10.77 -7.20 -7.73
N ASN A 310 11.10 -8.49 -7.70
CA ASN A 310 10.18 -9.57 -7.35
C ASN A 310 10.73 -10.31 -6.10
N TYR A 311 11.25 -11.51 -6.26
CA TYR A 311 11.99 -12.24 -5.23
C TYR A 311 13.33 -12.76 -5.77
N PRO A 312 14.36 -12.96 -4.91
CA PRO A 312 15.65 -13.47 -5.33
C PRO A 312 15.57 -14.82 -6.05
N GLY A 313 16.03 -14.86 -7.31
CA GLY A 313 15.96 -16.06 -8.16
C GLY A 313 14.71 -16.15 -9.05
N ALA A 314 13.75 -15.23 -8.92
CA ALA A 314 12.60 -15.16 -9.82
C ALA A 314 13.06 -15.01 -11.30
N PRO A 315 12.38 -15.67 -12.26
CA PRO A 315 12.73 -15.57 -13.68
C PRO A 315 12.72 -14.13 -14.23
N LYS A 316 11.91 -13.26 -13.64
CA LYS A 316 11.84 -11.82 -13.94
C LYS A 316 11.87 -11.04 -12.63
N GLY A 317 12.66 -9.97 -12.60
CA GLY A 317 12.84 -9.14 -11.42
C GLY A 317 13.64 -9.78 -10.28
N GLY A 318 14.09 -11.03 -10.41
CA GLY A 318 14.80 -11.75 -9.35
C GLY A 318 16.33 -11.60 -9.33
N THR A 319 16.89 -10.82 -10.24
CA THR A 319 18.31 -10.45 -10.25
C THR A 319 18.48 -9.05 -9.68
N GLN A 320 19.40 -8.88 -8.72
CA GLN A 320 19.67 -7.56 -8.17
C GLN A 320 20.08 -6.57 -9.27
N ARG A 321 19.46 -5.39 -9.27
CA ARG A 321 19.81 -4.25 -10.13
C ARG A 321 20.12 -3.03 -9.28
N VAL A 322 20.82 -2.08 -9.88
CA VAL A 322 21.11 -0.81 -9.20
C VAL A 322 19.89 0.08 -9.26
N GLU A 323 19.48 0.62 -8.12
CA GLU A 323 18.45 1.63 -7.98
C GLU A 323 18.94 2.77 -7.10
N ASN A 324 18.71 4.02 -7.50
CA ASN A 324 19.15 5.17 -6.72
C ASN A 324 18.00 5.75 -5.87
N LEU A 325 18.01 5.45 -4.57
CA LEU A 325 16.97 5.81 -3.61
C LEU A 325 16.81 7.34 -3.44
N THR A 326 17.90 8.10 -3.61
CA THR A 326 17.87 9.57 -3.53
C THR A 326 17.33 10.22 -4.82
N TYR A 327 17.62 9.64 -5.98
CA TYR A 327 17.17 10.11 -7.28
C TYR A 327 15.65 9.98 -7.42
N ASN A 328 15.09 8.85 -6.94
CA ASN A 328 13.66 8.63 -6.88
C ASN A 328 12.96 9.44 -5.78
N LYS A 329 13.73 10.19 -4.98
CA LYS A 329 13.26 11.03 -3.87
C LYS A 329 12.66 10.25 -2.69
N TRP A 330 12.84 8.94 -2.63
CA TRP A 330 12.49 8.15 -1.45
C TRP A 330 13.39 8.48 -0.26
N LEU A 331 14.62 8.96 -0.52
CA LEU A 331 15.50 9.55 0.48
C LEU A 331 15.84 11.00 0.16
N PRO A 332 15.77 11.92 1.14
CA PRO A 332 16.37 13.25 1.05
C PRO A 332 17.87 13.17 0.73
N LYS A 333 18.38 14.15 -0.01
CA LYS A 333 19.80 14.18 -0.43
C LYS A 333 20.81 14.17 0.71
N ASN A 334 20.41 14.63 1.89
CA ASN A 334 21.25 14.74 3.07
C ASN A 334 21.07 13.58 4.06
N ALA A 335 20.17 12.63 3.77
CA ALA A 335 19.90 11.47 4.61
C ALA A 335 21.18 10.70 4.96
N LYS A 336 21.19 10.14 6.16
CA LYS A 336 22.26 9.33 6.75
C LYS A 336 21.85 7.88 6.87
N THR A 337 20.58 7.61 7.13
CA THR A 337 20.03 6.26 7.25
C THR A 337 18.72 6.12 6.47
N LEU A 338 18.23 4.88 6.38
CA LEU A 338 16.92 4.57 5.80
C LEU A 338 15.73 4.97 6.71
N LEU A 339 15.99 5.49 7.92
CA LEU A 339 14.95 6.08 8.78
C LEU A 339 14.42 7.41 8.25
N GLU A 340 15.20 8.09 7.41
CA GLU A 340 14.88 9.44 6.92
C GLU A 340 14.14 9.40 5.58
N GLY A 341 13.46 8.29 5.25
CA GLY A 341 12.71 8.19 4.00
C GLY A 341 11.46 9.07 3.97
N THR A 342 10.97 9.34 2.76
CA THR A 342 9.87 10.31 2.55
C THR A 342 8.48 9.72 2.77
N SER A 343 8.33 8.41 2.63
CA SER A 343 7.07 7.66 2.87
C SER A 343 7.29 6.41 3.74
N VAL A 344 8.54 5.98 3.91
CA VAL A 344 8.92 4.80 4.68
C VAL A 344 10.14 5.14 5.53
N ALA A 345 10.16 4.72 6.79
CA ALA A 345 11.33 4.73 7.67
C ALA A 345 11.66 3.28 8.04
N ALA A 346 12.79 2.76 7.56
CA ALA A 346 13.13 1.34 7.66
C ALA A 346 14.30 1.04 8.61
N PHE A 347 14.16 -0.02 9.40
CA PHE A 347 15.17 -0.58 10.31
C PHE A 347 14.93 -2.09 10.50
N ALA A 348 15.83 -2.78 11.21
CA ALA A 348 15.77 -4.24 11.34
C ALA A 348 14.77 -4.72 12.42
N ASP A 349 14.72 -4.07 13.59
CA ASP A 349 13.92 -4.46 14.77
C ASP A 349 14.11 -5.92 15.21
N VAL A 350 15.35 -6.32 15.48
CA VAL A 350 15.63 -7.75 15.69
C VAL A 350 15.17 -8.23 17.08
N ASN A 351 14.81 -7.31 17.97
CA ASN A 351 14.43 -7.56 19.35
C ASN A 351 12.94 -7.36 19.65
N ASP A 352 12.11 -7.05 18.64
CA ASP A 352 10.65 -6.89 18.75
C ASP A 352 10.27 -5.78 19.76
N ASP A 353 10.97 -4.64 19.73
CA ASP A 353 10.62 -3.49 20.58
C ASP A 353 9.99 -2.32 19.80
N ASN A 354 9.86 -2.46 18.48
CA ASN A 354 9.30 -1.44 17.59
C ASN A 354 10.07 -0.11 17.65
N GLN A 355 11.36 -0.15 17.98
CA GLN A 355 12.25 1.02 18.01
C GLN A 355 13.50 0.83 17.13
N PRO A 356 14.00 1.90 16.51
CA PRO A 356 15.22 1.83 15.72
C PRO A 356 16.47 1.84 16.60
N ASN A 357 16.83 0.69 17.18
CA ASN A 357 17.93 0.59 18.11
C ASN A 357 19.32 0.73 17.46
N ALA A 358 20.32 0.93 18.32
CA ALA A 358 21.71 0.96 17.89
C ALA A 358 22.13 -0.40 17.27
N GLY A 359 22.49 -0.39 15.99
CA GLY A 359 22.87 -1.58 15.23
C GLY A 359 21.80 -2.09 14.27
N GLU A 360 20.58 -1.58 14.36
CA GLU A 360 19.44 -1.95 13.51
C GLU A 360 19.17 -0.94 12.39
N THR A 361 19.82 0.22 12.47
CA THR A 361 19.72 1.27 11.47
C THR A 361 20.68 1.05 10.32
N VAL A 362 20.18 1.13 9.10
CA VAL A 362 20.96 0.93 7.88
C VAL A 362 21.33 2.27 7.28
N LYS A 363 22.62 2.42 6.95
CA LYS A 363 23.14 3.64 6.32
C LYS A 363 22.61 3.78 4.90
N VAL A 364 22.59 5.01 4.38
CA VAL A 364 22.28 5.22 2.95
C VAL A 364 23.26 4.39 2.09
N PRO A 365 22.75 3.51 1.20
CA PRO A 365 23.57 2.61 0.38
C PRO A 365 24.46 3.35 -0.61
N GLY A 366 25.55 2.70 -0.98
CA GLY A 366 26.33 3.04 -2.15
C GLY A 366 27.31 4.18 -1.92
N THR A 367 28.27 4.23 -2.83
CA THR A 367 29.23 5.32 -2.97
C THR A 367 29.13 5.91 -4.36
N LYS A 368 29.98 6.88 -4.67
CA LYS A 368 29.93 7.62 -5.94
C LYS A 368 30.12 6.74 -7.18
N THR A 369 30.56 5.50 -6.99
CA THR A 369 30.95 4.59 -8.07
C THR A 369 30.47 3.15 -7.85
N THR A 370 29.82 2.84 -6.73
CA THR A 370 29.43 1.47 -6.39
C THR A 370 28.06 1.45 -5.72
N ALA A 371 27.23 0.48 -6.10
CA ALA A 371 26.04 0.14 -5.34
C ALA A 371 26.39 -0.83 -4.21
N ASP A 372 25.73 -0.72 -3.06
CA ASP A 372 25.96 -1.56 -1.88
C ASP A 372 24.81 -2.54 -1.63
N TYR A 373 24.99 -3.38 -0.59
CA TYR A 373 24.01 -4.34 -0.07
C TYR A 373 23.66 -5.47 -1.05
N LYS A 374 24.71 -6.10 -1.58
CA LYS A 374 24.61 -7.33 -2.35
C LYS A 374 24.08 -8.48 -1.48
N LEU A 375 23.10 -9.22 -1.99
CA LEU A 375 22.57 -10.42 -1.35
C LEU A 375 23.61 -11.55 -1.34
N THR A 376 23.72 -12.24 -0.21
CA THR A 376 24.53 -13.46 -0.04
C THR A 376 23.63 -14.68 0.09
N PRO A 377 23.62 -15.60 -0.89
CA PRO A 377 22.77 -16.78 -0.86
C PRO A 377 23.30 -17.87 0.10
N PHE A 378 22.37 -18.66 0.66
CA PHE A 378 22.64 -19.83 1.51
C PHE A 378 22.18 -21.12 0.81
N PRO A 379 22.91 -21.62 -0.20
CA PRO A 379 22.43 -22.70 -1.07
C PRO A 379 22.21 -24.05 -0.35
N ASP A 380 22.88 -24.25 0.78
CA ASP A 380 22.85 -25.51 1.55
C ASP A 380 22.01 -25.41 2.84
N ALA A 381 21.27 -24.31 3.06
CA ALA A 381 20.49 -24.11 4.27
C ALA A 381 19.38 -25.15 4.43
N GLN A 382 18.74 -25.54 3.32
CA GLN A 382 17.65 -26.51 3.32
C GLN A 382 17.33 -27.03 1.91
N ALA A 383 16.42 -28.00 1.82
CA ALA A 383 16.11 -28.73 0.59
C ALA A 383 15.45 -27.90 -0.53
N LEU A 384 14.72 -26.83 -0.18
CA LEU A 384 14.06 -25.96 -1.16
C LEU A 384 15.00 -24.91 -1.78
N CYS A 385 16.20 -24.73 -1.24
CA CYS A 385 17.16 -23.77 -1.76
C CYS A 385 17.57 -24.15 -3.19
N SER A 386 17.38 -23.22 -4.13
CA SER A 386 17.73 -23.41 -5.53
C SER A 386 18.09 -22.09 -6.19
N THR A 387 18.50 -22.13 -7.45
CA THR A 387 18.70 -20.91 -8.24
C THR A 387 17.40 -20.16 -8.54
N SER A 388 16.25 -20.86 -8.47
CA SER A 388 14.92 -20.28 -8.65
C SER A 388 14.29 -19.80 -7.34
N TYR A 389 14.72 -20.36 -6.19
CA TYR A 389 14.22 -20.03 -4.86
C TYR A 389 15.43 -19.93 -3.93
N ILE A 390 16.05 -18.75 -3.92
CA ILE A 390 17.29 -18.52 -3.20
C ILE A 390 16.98 -18.43 -1.70
N CYS A 391 17.68 -19.21 -0.88
CA CYS A 391 17.64 -19.01 0.58
C CYS A 391 18.57 -17.85 0.98
N THR A 392 18.11 -17.00 1.90
CA THR A 392 18.84 -15.79 2.35
C THR A 392 19.34 -15.89 3.78
N TRP A 393 19.03 -16.97 4.49
CA TRP A 393 19.61 -17.31 5.79
C TRP A 393 19.60 -18.83 6.01
N ASP A 394 20.18 -19.29 7.13
CA ASP A 394 20.24 -20.70 7.52
C ASP A 394 19.60 -20.90 8.91
N PRO A 395 18.37 -21.46 8.98
CA PRO A 395 17.66 -21.68 10.25
C PRO A 395 18.36 -22.62 11.22
N ALA A 396 19.30 -23.44 10.76
CA ALA A 396 20.10 -24.33 11.62
C ALA A 396 21.34 -23.64 12.20
N LYS A 397 21.62 -22.39 11.80
CA LYS A 397 22.77 -21.62 12.27
C LYS A 397 22.31 -20.32 12.93
N PRO A 398 22.52 -20.18 14.27
CA PRO A 398 22.33 -18.93 14.98
C PRO A 398 22.91 -17.73 14.25
N ASP A 399 22.22 -16.60 14.30
CA ASP A 399 22.66 -15.31 13.77
C ASP A 399 22.95 -15.26 12.25
N SER A 400 22.64 -16.33 11.49
CA SER A 400 22.97 -16.40 10.06
C SER A 400 22.31 -15.27 9.24
N TRP A 401 21.12 -14.82 9.67
CA TRP A 401 20.38 -13.69 9.12
C TRP A 401 21.17 -12.37 9.15
N LYS A 402 22.11 -12.17 10.09
CA LYS A 402 22.96 -10.97 10.15
C LYS A 402 23.76 -10.73 8.89
N THR A 403 24.03 -11.79 8.12
CA THR A 403 24.76 -11.73 6.85
C THR A 403 24.07 -10.83 5.84
N ASN A 404 22.73 -10.86 5.78
CA ASN A 404 21.93 -10.10 4.83
C ASN A 404 21.14 -8.95 5.45
N LEU A 405 21.28 -8.68 6.76
CA LEU A 405 20.57 -7.61 7.48
C LEU A 405 20.44 -6.30 6.69
N ASN A 406 21.57 -5.71 6.27
CA ASN A 406 21.51 -4.44 5.55
C ASN A 406 20.81 -4.56 4.18
N GLN A 407 20.92 -5.72 3.54
CA GLN A 407 20.27 -5.98 2.27
C GLN A 407 18.77 -6.19 2.43
N ASP A 408 18.32 -6.93 3.45
CA ASP A 408 16.90 -7.17 3.73
C ASP A 408 16.19 -5.85 4.04
N VAL A 409 16.75 -5.02 4.95
CA VAL A 409 16.20 -3.68 5.26
C VAL A 409 16.18 -2.78 4.02
N THR A 410 17.22 -2.80 3.20
CA THR A 410 17.28 -1.97 1.99
C THR A 410 16.28 -2.41 0.93
N ASN A 411 16.09 -3.73 0.75
CA ASN A 411 15.15 -4.26 -0.23
C ASN A 411 13.71 -4.03 0.22
N GLY A 412 13.41 -4.23 1.51
CA GLY A 412 12.12 -3.88 2.09
C GLY A 412 11.79 -2.39 1.91
N PHE A 413 12.72 -1.50 2.24
CA PHE A 413 12.58 -0.05 2.02
C PHE A 413 12.27 0.29 0.56
N TYR A 414 13.01 -0.34 -0.36
CA TYR A 414 12.82 -0.17 -1.81
C TYR A 414 11.40 -0.58 -2.24
N LEU A 415 10.98 -1.80 -1.89
CA LEU A 415 9.68 -2.33 -2.28
C LEU A 415 8.56 -1.44 -1.71
N ALA A 416 8.59 -1.13 -0.42
CA ALA A 416 7.57 -0.31 0.24
C ALA A 416 7.48 1.11 -0.37
N SER A 417 8.62 1.77 -0.62
CA SER A 417 8.66 3.11 -1.24
C SER A 417 8.18 3.08 -2.69
N ASN A 418 8.52 2.04 -3.44
CA ASN A 418 8.06 1.86 -4.81
C ASN A 418 6.55 1.60 -4.87
N PHE A 419 6.01 0.83 -3.93
CA PHE A 419 4.58 0.53 -3.87
C PHE A 419 3.75 1.73 -3.42
N HIS A 420 4.26 2.54 -2.48
CA HIS A 420 3.70 3.85 -2.18
C HIS A 420 3.46 4.69 -3.45
N ASP A 421 4.51 4.85 -4.27
CA ASP A 421 4.43 5.60 -5.53
C ASP A 421 3.52 4.95 -6.57
N TRP A 422 3.28 3.64 -6.47
CA TRP A 422 2.33 2.92 -7.31
C TRP A 422 0.89 3.19 -6.90
N LEU A 423 0.58 3.06 -5.60
CA LEU A 423 -0.75 3.31 -5.07
C LEU A 423 -1.16 4.78 -5.25
N ALA A 424 -0.21 5.71 -5.18
CA ALA A 424 -0.46 7.14 -5.44
C ALA A 424 -0.82 7.45 -6.91
N LYS A 425 -0.49 6.58 -7.87
CA LYS A 425 -0.77 6.79 -9.30
C LYS A 425 -2.20 6.41 -9.64
N ALA A 426 -2.76 7.12 -10.63
CA ALA A 426 -4.00 6.69 -11.27
C ALA A 426 -3.81 5.29 -11.90
N PRO A 427 -4.81 4.40 -11.80
CA PRO A 427 -6.19 4.65 -11.36
C PRO A 427 -6.46 4.51 -9.85
N ILE A 428 -5.47 4.14 -9.03
CA ILE A 428 -5.66 3.91 -7.58
C ILE A 428 -5.82 5.24 -6.85
N SER A 429 -4.88 6.15 -7.07
CA SER A 429 -4.90 7.53 -6.54
C SER A 429 -4.98 7.60 -5.01
N PHE A 430 -4.28 6.71 -4.30
CA PHE A 430 -4.07 6.79 -2.86
C PHE A 430 -3.05 7.89 -2.56
N THR A 431 -3.53 9.13 -2.54
CA THR A 431 -2.75 10.36 -2.33
C THR A 431 -2.78 10.77 -0.86
N PRO A 432 -2.02 11.80 -0.44
CA PRO A 432 -2.07 12.28 0.95
C PRO A 432 -3.48 12.70 1.37
N ALA A 433 -4.27 13.27 0.43
CA ALA A 433 -5.66 13.64 0.71
C ALA A 433 -6.61 12.43 0.88
N ALA A 434 -6.18 11.25 0.44
CA ALA A 434 -6.88 9.98 0.62
C ALA A 434 -6.26 9.15 1.76
N GLY A 435 -5.34 9.72 2.55
CA GLY A 435 -4.70 9.07 3.70
C GLY A 435 -3.47 8.21 3.36
N SER A 436 -2.69 8.56 2.33
CA SER A 436 -1.39 7.91 2.07
C SER A 436 -0.35 8.21 3.15
N PHE A 437 0.68 7.38 3.22
CA PHE A 437 1.70 7.42 4.26
C PHE A 437 2.88 8.30 3.85
N ASP A 438 3.02 9.46 4.50
CA ASP A 438 4.03 10.44 4.11
C ASP A 438 4.71 11.06 5.34
N ALA A 439 6.04 11.12 5.32
CA ALA A 439 6.82 11.81 6.36
C ALA A 439 6.45 13.30 6.50
N ALA A 440 5.96 13.92 5.42
CA ALA A 440 5.44 15.28 5.44
C ALA A 440 4.08 15.40 6.14
N GLY A 441 3.27 14.34 6.15
CA GLY A 441 2.03 14.20 6.92
C GLY A 441 2.27 13.80 8.37
N GLY A 442 3.47 13.31 8.69
CA GLY A 442 3.84 12.84 10.02
C GLY A 442 3.63 11.34 10.24
N ASP A 443 3.26 10.61 9.19
CA ASP A 443 2.89 9.19 9.25
C ASP A 443 3.56 8.33 8.16
N PRO A 444 4.90 8.39 8.00
CA PRO A 444 5.58 7.44 7.14
C PRO A 444 5.41 6.01 7.69
N VAL A 445 5.43 5.00 6.82
CA VAL A 445 5.42 3.60 7.28
C VAL A 445 6.69 3.30 8.06
N LEU A 446 6.56 2.82 9.30
CA LEU A 446 7.66 2.27 10.07
C LEU A 446 7.85 0.81 9.64
N LEU A 447 8.92 0.53 8.90
CA LEU A 447 9.19 -0.80 8.38
C LEU A 447 10.24 -1.52 9.25
N ASN A 448 9.78 -2.53 9.97
CA ASN A 448 10.57 -3.46 10.76
C ASN A 448 10.93 -4.65 9.86
N ALA A 449 12.08 -4.60 9.19
CA ALA A 449 12.38 -5.50 8.07
C ALA A 449 12.84 -6.92 8.45
N LEU A 450 13.18 -7.14 9.73
CA LEU A 450 13.66 -8.39 10.31
C LEU A 450 13.13 -8.55 11.75
N ASP A 451 11.84 -8.26 11.89
CA ASP A 451 11.17 -8.15 13.18
C ASP A 451 11.31 -9.47 13.97
N GLY A 452 11.83 -9.35 15.20
CA GLY A 452 12.03 -10.46 16.13
C GLY A 452 13.09 -11.50 15.71
N ALA A 453 13.98 -11.19 14.76
CA ALA A 453 15.00 -12.16 14.30
C ALA A 453 15.98 -12.67 15.39
N ALA A 454 16.02 -12.02 16.57
CA ALA A 454 16.90 -12.34 17.69
C ALA A 454 16.14 -12.57 19.02
N THR A 455 14.84 -12.88 19.00
CA THR A 455 14.02 -13.10 20.21
C THR A 455 14.21 -14.48 20.85
N GLY A 456 14.65 -15.46 20.08
CA GLY A 456 14.92 -16.81 20.55
C GLY A 456 16.22 -16.92 21.34
N ALA A 457 16.22 -17.81 22.35
CA ALA A 457 17.36 -18.03 23.26
C ALA A 457 18.66 -18.48 22.57
N ASP A 458 18.56 -19.04 21.36
CA ASP A 458 19.68 -19.57 20.58
C ASP A 458 20.20 -18.58 19.51
N GLY A 459 19.77 -17.31 19.49
CA GLY A 459 20.21 -16.31 18.51
C GLY A 459 19.49 -16.40 17.14
N GLY A 460 18.26 -16.89 17.13
CA GLY A 460 17.34 -16.87 15.99
C GLY A 460 15.94 -16.39 16.44
N PRO A 461 14.94 -16.35 15.55
CA PRO A 461 13.58 -15.94 15.94
C PRO A 461 12.93 -16.99 16.85
N ASP A 462 12.06 -16.54 17.76
CA ASP A 462 11.14 -17.42 18.46
C ASP A 462 9.97 -17.86 17.55
N VAL A 463 9.02 -18.62 18.11
CA VAL A 463 7.88 -19.17 17.36
C VAL A 463 6.86 -18.14 16.90
N ASN A 464 6.84 -16.94 17.49
CA ASN A 464 5.92 -15.86 17.14
C ASN A 464 6.47 -14.96 16.03
N HIS A 465 7.79 -14.99 15.80
CA HIS A 465 8.52 -14.11 14.86
C HIS A 465 9.06 -14.86 13.64
N VAL A 466 8.33 -15.88 13.17
CA VAL A 466 8.72 -16.68 12.00
C VAL A 466 7.52 -17.04 11.14
N ASN A 467 7.72 -17.16 9.83
CA ASN A 467 6.73 -17.58 8.84
C ASN A 467 5.48 -16.67 8.76
N ASN A 468 5.65 -15.38 9.00
CA ASN A 468 4.57 -14.41 8.89
C ASN A 468 5.07 -13.02 8.49
N ALA A 469 4.14 -12.11 8.26
CA ALA A 469 4.36 -10.67 8.22
C ALA A 469 3.06 -10.00 8.69
N ASN A 470 3.11 -8.72 9.05
CA ASN A 470 1.88 -8.01 9.41
C ASN A 470 2.01 -6.50 9.17
N MET A 471 0.87 -5.82 9.23
CA MET A 471 0.76 -4.37 9.17
C MET A 471 -0.28 -3.85 10.17
N ASN A 472 0.15 -3.02 11.11
CA ASN A 472 -0.73 -2.22 11.95
C ASN A 472 -0.99 -0.85 11.31
N THR A 473 -2.26 -0.53 11.05
CA THR A 473 -2.65 0.71 10.37
C THR A 473 -3.52 1.60 11.28
N PRO A 474 -2.92 2.53 12.04
CA PRO A 474 -3.69 3.51 12.79
C PRO A 474 -4.31 4.57 11.86
N PRO A 475 -5.22 5.41 12.38
CA PRO A 475 -5.82 6.52 11.63
C PRO A 475 -4.79 7.48 11.03
N ASP A 476 -5.25 8.24 10.03
CA ASP A 476 -4.44 9.22 9.29
C ASP A 476 -3.67 10.18 10.21
N GLY A 477 -2.41 10.45 9.86
CA GLY A 477 -1.50 11.26 10.67
C GLY A 477 -0.78 10.50 11.81
N THR A 478 -1.03 9.20 11.99
CA THR A 478 -0.23 8.32 12.85
C THR A 478 0.54 7.31 12.00
N PRO A 479 1.87 7.17 12.17
CA PRO A 479 2.68 6.18 11.44
C PRO A 479 2.13 4.76 11.60
N PRO A 480 1.90 4.01 10.51
CA PRO A 480 1.66 2.58 10.61
C PRO A 480 2.98 1.83 10.82
N THR A 481 2.89 0.62 11.37
CA THR A 481 4.04 -0.28 11.53
C THR A 481 3.84 -1.52 10.67
N MET A 482 4.83 -1.80 9.82
CA MET A 482 4.90 -3.00 8.99
C MET A 482 6.00 -3.90 9.51
N GLN A 483 5.66 -5.12 9.92
CA GLN A 483 6.59 -6.08 10.48
C GLN A 483 6.83 -7.24 9.52
N MET A 484 8.08 -7.40 9.09
CA MET A 484 8.51 -8.45 8.16
C MET A 484 9.36 -9.48 8.90
N TYR A 485 8.92 -10.75 8.91
CA TYR A 485 9.64 -11.81 9.61
C TYR A 485 10.59 -12.62 8.72
N LEU A 486 11.41 -13.42 9.39
CA LEU A 486 12.09 -14.53 8.74
C LEU A 486 11.09 -15.66 8.44
N PHE A 487 11.30 -16.35 7.33
CA PHE A 487 10.59 -17.56 6.93
C PHE A 487 11.56 -18.74 6.96
N GLY A 488 11.03 -19.94 7.24
CA GLY A 488 11.75 -21.19 7.43
C GLY A 488 12.17 -21.44 8.88
N THR A 489 12.05 -22.69 9.33
CA THR A 489 12.58 -23.14 10.64
C THR A 489 13.54 -24.31 10.45
N ALA A 490 14.34 -24.63 11.48
CA ALA A 490 15.28 -25.74 11.41
C ALA A 490 14.56 -27.07 11.12
N GLY A 491 14.88 -27.69 9.98
CA GLY A 491 14.28 -28.96 9.55
C GLY A 491 12.99 -28.83 8.72
N ASP A 492 12.53 -27.60 8.45
CA ASP A 492 11.45 -27.30 7.52
C ASP A 492 11.80 -27.76 6.09
N LYS A 493 10.78 -28.23 5.37
CA LYS A 493 10.90 -28.71 3.98
C LYS A 493 9.83 -28.12 3.05
N SER A 494 8.94 -27.28 3.58
CA SER A 494 7.83 -26.65 2.87
C SER A 494 8.03 -25.15 2.67
N THR A 495 8.90 -24.52 3.45
CA THR A 495 9.11 -23.08 3.40
C THR A 495 10.52 -22.73 2.93
N VAL A 496 10.69 -21.71 2.09
CA VAL A 496 12.00 -21.17 1.69
C VAL A 496 12.57 -20.34 2.84
N ALA A 497 13.80 -20.65 3.27
CA ALA A 497 14.51 -19.95 4.33
C ALA A 497 14.94 -18.56 3.85
N THR A 498 14.08 -17.57 4.04
CA THR A 498 14.26 -16.21 3.53
C THR A 498 13.75 -15.16 4.52
N SER A 499 13.94 -13.88 4.21
CA SER A 499 13.21 -12.77 4.86
C SER A 499 12.03 -12.38 3.97
N SER A 500 10.86 -12.11 4.55
CA SER A 500 9.70 -11.60 3.79
C SER A 500 9.94 -10.19 3.22
N SER A 501 10.96 -9.45 3.69
CA SER A 501 11.46 -8.22 3.04
C SER A 501 12.04 -8.44 1.64
N ASN A 502 12.22 -9.70 1.23
CA ASN A 502 12.62 -10.10 -0.12
C ASN A 502 11.47 -10.65 -0.98
N ALA A 503 10.26 -10.78 -0.42
CA ALA A 503 9.08 -11.30 -1.10
C ALA A 503 8.15 -10.13 -1.48
N ALA A 504 8.23 -9.68 -2.73
CA ALA A 504 7.45 -8.53 -3.18
C ALA A 504 5.93 -8.74 -3.07
N ASP A 505 5.43 -9.95 -3.29
CA ASP A 505 4.03 -10.33 -3.09
C ASP A 505 3.59 -10.07 -1.63
N ILE A 506 4.31 -10.65 -0.66
CA ILE A 506 4.01 -10.49 0.77
C ILE A 506 4.16 -9.04 1.22
N LEU A 507 5.24 -8.34 0.84
CA LEU A 507 5.44 -6.96 1.29
C LEU A 507 4.36 -6.02 0.73
N TYR A 508 3.95 -6.20 -0.52
CA TYR A 508 2.87 -5.42 -1.11
C TYR A 508 1.49 -5.80 -0.53
N HIS A 509 1.30 -7.05 -0.13
CA HIS A 509 0.13 -7.50 0.64
C HIS A 509 0.06 -6.70 1.94
N GLU A 510 1.12 -6.71 2.75
CA GLU A 510 1.17 -5.95 4.01
C GLU A 510 0.93 -4.46 3.80
N TYR A 511 1.54 -3.85 2.79
CA TYR A 511 1.33 -2.43 2.49
C TYR A 511 -0.12 -2.12 2.14
N THR A 512 -0.80 -3.06 1.47
CA THR A 512 -2.20 -2.90 1.06
C THR A 512 -3.17 -2.97 2.23
N HIS A 513 -2.84 -3.63 3.35
CA HIS A 513 -3.61 -3.43 4.58
C HIS A 513 -3.65 -1.96 4.95
N GLY A 514 -2.54 -1.23 4.76
CA GLY A 514 -2.50 0.22 4.90
C GLY A 514 -3.52 0.95 4.02
N LEU A 515 -3.61 0.58 2.74
CA LEU A 515 -4.57 1.15 1.79
C LEU A 515 -6.02 0.90 2.24
N SER A 516 -6.38 -0.36 2.49
CA SER A 516 -7.76 -0.74 2.78
C SER A 516 -8.23 -0.20 4.14
N ASN A 517 -7.38 -0.22 5.17
CA ASN A 517 -7.69 0.33 6.49
C ASN A 517 -7.77 1.87 6.52
N ARG A 518 -7.17 2.59 5.56
CA ARG A 518 -7.30 4.05 5.41
C ARG A 518 -8.49 4.48 4.55
N LEU A 519 -9.01 3.59 3.68
CA LEU A 519 -10.15 3.89 2.81
C LEU A 519 -11.49 3.40 3.37
N VAL A 520 -11.52 2.26 4.07
CA VAL A 520 -12.73 1.69 4.67
C VAL A 520 -12.81 2.09 6.15
N VAL A 521 -13.20 3.34 6.38
CA VAL A 521 -13.12 3.99 7.69
C VAL A 521 -14.46 4.54 8.17
N ASP A 522 -14.59 4.70 9.49
CA ASP A 522 -15.67 5.47 10.08
C ASP A 522 -15.51 6.98 9.85
N ALA A 523 -16.49 7.77 10.29
CA ALA A 523 -16.47 9.23 10.12
C ALA A 523 -15.31 9.94 10.83
N THR A 524 -14.60 9.27 11.74
CA THR A 524 -13.42 9.78 12.45
C THR A 524 -12.10 9.24 11.89
N GLY A 525 -12.14 8.42 10.84
CA GLY A 525 -10.96 7.87 10.18
C GLY A 525 -10.41 6.58 10.81
N ASN A 526 -11.16 5.93 11.70
CA ASN A 526 -10.76 4.61 12.20
C ASN A 526 -11.16 3.53 11.20
N SER A 527 -10.28 2.55 10.98
CA SER A 527 -10.61 1.39 10.17
C SER A 527 -11.84 0.66 10.71
N THR A 528 -12.64 0.13 9.79
CA THR A 528 -13.83 -0.67 10.08
C THR A 528 -13.73 -2.09 9.54
N LEU A 529 -12.54 -2.56 9.17
CA LEU A 529 -12.33 -3.92 8.63
C LEU A 529 -12.19 -4.98 9.74
N ASN A 530 -13.18 -5.07 10.62
CA ASN A 530 -13.06 -5.85 11.87
C ASN A 530 -13.77 -7.21 11.78
N SER A 531 -14.97 -7.25 11.20
CA SER A 531 -15.76 -8.47 11.16
C SER A 531 -15.13 -9.53 10.26
N ILE A 532 -15.60 -10.78 10.36
CA ILE A 532 -15.11 -11.87 9.51
C ILE A 532 -15.25 -11.55 8.02
N GLN A 533 -16.34 -10.92 7.56
CA GLN A 533 -16.46 -10.54 6.15
C GLN A 533 -15.60 -9.33 5.78
N ALA A 534 -15.55 -8.30 6.64
CA ALA A 534 -14.79 -7.09 6.34
C ALA A 534 -13.28 -7.35 6.38
N GLY A 535 -12.81 -8.07 7.39
CA GLY A 535 -11.43 -8.56 7.50
C GLY A 535 -11.03 -9.48 6.35
N SER A 536 -11.91 -10.41 5.93
CA SER A 536 -11.69 -11.22 4.72
C SER A 536 -11.53 -10.40 3.45
N MET A 537 -12.29 -9.31 3.30
CA MET A 537 -12.07 -8.39 2.18
C MET A 537 -10.75 -7.63 2.31
N GLY A 538 -10.36 -7.27 3.55
CA GLY A 538 -9.03 -6.74 3.89
C GLY A 538 -7.90 -7.59 3.31
N GLU A 539 -7.86 -8.88 3.68
CA GLU A 539 -6.91 -9.88 3.14
C GLU A 539 -6.96 -9.97 1.61
N ALA A 540 -8.17 -9.99 1.05
CA ALA A 540 -8.38 -10.18 -0.37
C ALA A 540 -7.97 -8.97 -1.23
N TRP A 541 -8.15 -7.75 -0.73
CA TRP A 541 -7.59 -6.56 -1.40
C TRP A 541 -6.08 -6.62 -1.36
N SER A 542 -5.49 -7.05 -0.24
CA SER A 542 -4.05 -7.17 -0.10
C SER A 542 -3.43 -8.12 -1.13
N ASP A 543 -3.99 -9.32 -1.29
CA ASP A 543 -3.65 -10.23 -2.39
C ASP A 543 -3.86 -9.55 -3.76
N PHE A 544 -5.01 -8.93 -3.98
CA PHE A 544 -5.38 -8.36 -5.28
C PHE A 544 -4.41 -7.26 -5.74
N TYR A 545 -4.05 -6.30 -4.89
CA TYR A 545 -3.17 -5.19 -5.29
C TYR A 545 -1.70 -5.61 -5.40
N ALA A 546 -1.23 -6.51 -4.54
CA ALA A 546 0.10 -7.10 -4.64
C ALA A 546 0.27 -7.83 -5.97
N LEU A 547 -0.66 -8.74 -6.27
CA LEU A 547 -0.63 -9.54 -7.49
C LEU A 547 -0.91 -8.68 -8.74
N ASP A 548 -1.79 -7.67 -8.68
CA ASP A 548 -2.00 -6.75 -9.80
C ASP A 548 -0.72 -5.98 -10.15
N TYR A 549 0.04 -5.53 -9.16
CA TYR A 549 1.34 -4.89 -9.40
C TYR A 549 2.28 -5.86 -10.11
N LEU A 550 2.46 -7.07 -9.57
CA LEU A 550 3.41 -8.04 -10.14
C LEU A 550 3.03 -8.44 -11.57
N VAL A 551 1.75 -8.68 -11.82
CA VAL A 551 1.26 -9.02 -13.16
C VAL A 551 1.38 -7.83 -14.12
N SER A 552 1.02 -6.62 -13.70
CA SER A 552 1.06 -5.43 -14.57
C SER A 552 2.48 -5.01 -14.97
N HIS A 553 3.48 -5.36 -14.15
CA HIS A 553 4.91 -5.18 -14.46
C HIS A 553 5.53 -6.42 -15.13
N GLY A 554 4.71 -7.45 -15.40
CA GLY A 554 5.13 -8.69 -16.04
C GLY A 554 6.11 -9.52 -15.20
N LEU A 555 6.14 -9.31 -13.88
CA LEU A 555 6.94 -10.05 -12.90
C LEU A 555 6.32 -11.39 -12.56
N GLU A 556 4.98 -11.45 -12.57
CA GLU A 556 4.21 -12.69 -12.51
C GLU A 556 3.43 -12.93 -13.81
N LYS A 557 3.08 -14.20 -14.03
CA LYS A 557 2.39 -14.65 -15.24
C LYS A 557 0.88 -14.66 -14.99
N ASP A 558 0.14 -14.08 -15.93
CA ASP A 558 -1.32 -14.10 -15.97
C ASP A 558 -1.76 -14.26 -17.44
N THR A 559 -2.01 -15.49 -17.86
CA THR A 559 -2.57 -15.79 -19.20
C THR A 559 -4.04 -16.16 -19.08
N THR A 560 -4.66 -16.62 -20.18
CA THR A 560 -6.05 -17.10 -20.11
C THR A 560 -6.18 -18.43 -19.36
N ALA A 561 -5.08 -19.13 -19.08
CA ALA A 561 -5.10 -20.38 -18.32
C ALA A 561 -5.34 -20.08 -16.84
N PRO A 562 -6.23 -20.81 -16.15
CA PRO A 562 -6.49 -20.59 -14.73
C PRO A 562 -5.42 -21.24 -13.84
N GLY A 563 -5.23 -20.69 -12.64
CA GLY A 563 -4.35 -21.25 -11.63
C GLY A 563 -2.91 -20.74 -11.70
N GLU A 564 -2.68 -19.59 -12.33
CA GLU A 564 -1.34 -19.03 -12.56
C GLU A 564 -0.93 -17.97 -11.54
N VAL A 565 -1.89 -17.31 -10.88
CA VAL A 565 -1.64 -16.15 -10.01
C VAL A 565 -1.59 -16.60 -8.54
N LEU A 566 -0.37 -16.79 -8.02
CA LEU A 566 -0.10 -17.42 -6.73
C LEU A 566 0.49 -16.42 -5.73
N GLU A 567 -0.09 -16.36 -4.53
CA GLU A 567 0.41 -15.56 -3.41
C GLU A 567 1.40 -16.38 -2.56
N GLY A 568 2.47 -15.74 -2.06
CA GLY A 568 3.51 -16.42 -1.28
C GLY A 568 4.27 -17.48 -2.08
N LYS A 569 4.39 -17.29 -3.40
CA LYS A 569 5.02 -18.27 -4.31
C LYS A 569 6.49 -18.48 -3.99
N TYR A 570 7.18 -17.43 -3.57
CA TYR A 570 8.58 -17.52 -3.18
C TYR A 570 8.75 -18.37 -1.93
N VAL A 571 8.03 -18.04 -0.86
CA VAL A 571 8.18 -18.70 0.44
C VAL A 571 7.72 -20.15 0.42
N THR A 572 6.87 -20.56 -0.53
CA THR A 572 6.41 -21.96 -0.68
C THR A 572 7.21 -22.76 -1.71
N GLY A 573 8.26 -22.19 -2.32
CA GLY A 573 9.06 -22.88 -3.34
C GLY A 573 8.28 -23.18 -4.62
N GLY A 574 7.33 -22.31 -4.99
CA GLY A 574 6.52 -22.41 -6.21
C GLY A 574 5.06 -22.84 -6.01
N GLY A 575 4.63 -23.01 -4.75
CA GLY A 575 3.24 -23.20 -4.38
C GLY A 575 2.50 -21.88 -4.17
N THR A 576 1.50 -21.92 -3.30
CA THR A 576 0.78 -20.74 -2.79
C THR A 576 0.55 -20.91 -1.29
N ILE A 577 0.53 -19.81 -0.54
CA ILE A 577 0.13 -19.81 0.88
C ILE A 577 -1.40 -19.82 1.04
N ARG A 578 -2.14 -19.51 -0.03
CA ARG A 578 -3.61 -19.61 -0.11
C ARG A 578 -4.05 -21.03 -0.47
N THR A 579 -5.33 -21.34 -0.32
CA THR A 579 -5.86 -22.66 -0.70
C THR A 579 -6.00 -22.83 -2.22
N GLN A 580 -6.20 -21.73 -2.96
CA GLN A 580 -6.20 -21.69 -4.42
C GLN A 580 -5.42 -20.49 -4.99
N ALA A 581 -5.24 -20.47 -6.31
CA ALA A 581 -4.75 -19.30 -7.02
C ALA A 581 -5.84 -18.22 -7.17
N ASN A 582 -5.44 -16.96 -7.30
CA ASN A 582 -6.37 -15.83 -7.37
C ASN A 582 -7.15 -15.74 -8.69
N ASP A 583 -6.64 -16.33 -9.77
CA ASP A 583 -7.27 -16.38 -11.10
C ASP A 583 -8.15 -17.64 -11.32
N CYS A 584 -8.48 -18.35 -10.23
CA CYS A 584 -9.38 -19.50 -10.29
C CYS A 584 -10.83 -19.08 -10.55
N ARG A 585 -11.30 -19.33 -11.78
CA ARG A 585 -12.71 -19.15 -12.17
C ARG A 585 -13.58 -20.28 -11.58
N VAL A 586 -14.84 -20.01 -11.27
CA VAL A 586 -15.78 -20.95 -10.60
C VAL A 586 -15.84 -22.36 -11.19
N LYS A 587 -15.62 -22.53 -12.51
CA LYS A 587 -15.63 -23.84 -13.19
C LYS A 587 -14.28 -24.20 -13.81
N ALA A 588 -13.21 -23.54 -13.38
CA ALA A 588 -11.87 -23.81 -13.85
C ALA A 588 -11.43 -25.23 -13.51
N VAL A 589 -10.62 -25.81 -14.39
CA VAL A 589 -9.97 -27.10 -14.15
C VAL A 589 -8.47 -26.86 -14.21
N SER A 590 -7.86 -26.70 -13.04
CA SER A 590 -6.42 -26.48 -12.86
C SER A 590 -5.97 -27.14 -11.56
N PRO A 591 -4.73 -27.65 -11.45
CA PRO A 591 -4.21 -28.19 -10.19
C PRO A 591 -4.27 -27.21 -9.02
N ASN A 592 -4.19 -25.91 -9.28
CA ASN A 592 -4.23 -24.85 -8.27
C ASN A 592 -5.65 -24.28 -8.04
N CYS A 593 -6.68 -24.88 -8.67
CA CYS A 593 -8.09 -24.52 -8.49
C CYS A 593 -8.87 -25.75 -7.98
N VAL A 594 -8.37 -26.33 -6.89
CA VAL A 594 -8.94 -27.51 -6.23
C VAL A 594 -9.03 -27.22 -4.75
N ALA A 595 -10.22 -27.28 -4.16
CA ALA A 595 -10.39 -27.08 -2.72
C ALA A 595 -9.91 -28.31 -1.93
N LEU A 596 -9.81 -28.15 -0.60
CA LEU A 596 -9.34 -29.20 0.32
C LEU A 596 -10.18 -30.47 0.29
N ASP A 597 -11.48 -30.36 -0.01
CA ASP A 597 -12.41 -31.50 -0.16
C ASP A 597 -12.31 -32.20 -1.53
N GLY A 598 -11.50 -31.66 -2.45
CA GLY A 598 -11.29 -32.14 -3.81
C GLY A 598 -12.26 -31.57 -4.85
N SER A 599 -13.17 -30.66 -4.47
CA SER A 599 -13.99 -29.90 -5.42
C SER A 599 -13.11 -29.05 -6.34
N LYS A 600 -13.56 -28.85 -7.59
CA LYS A 600 -12.79 -28.17 -8.64
C LYS A 600 -13.44 -26.84 -9.01
N GLY A 601 -12.60 -25.86 -9.29
CA GLY A 601 -13.01 -24.51 -9.63
C GLY A 601 -12.77 -23.54 -8.49
N GLY A 602 -12.85 -22.26 -8.84
CA GLY A 602 -12.80 -21.15 -7.89
C GLY A 602 -14.02 -21.12 -6.97
N TYR A 603 -13.85 -20.40 -5.87
CA TYR A 603 -14.85 -20.29 -4.82
C TYR A 603 -16.02 -19.39 -5.19
N THR A 604 -17.15 -19.70 -4.56
CA THR A 604 -18.40 -18.96 -4.55
C THR A 604 -18.75 -18.54 -3.13
N TYR A 605 -19.73 -17.65 -2.98
CA TYR A 605 -20.12 -17.11 -1.68
C TYR A 605 -20.60 -18.20 -0.71
N GLY A 606 -21.18 -19.30 -1.21
CA GLY A 606 -21.56 -20.44 -0.38
C GLY A 606 -20.37 -21.22 0.22
N ASP A 607 -19.18 -21.11 -0.37
CA ASP A 607 -17.97 -21.80 0.11
C ASP A 607 -17.34 -21.08 1.31
N PHE A 608 -17.63 -19.79 1.50
CA PHE A 608 -17.09 -18.90 2.54
C PHE A 608 -16.85 -19.57 3.91
N PRO A 609 -17.79 -20.36 4.47
CA PRO A 609 -17.65 -20.91 5.83
C PRO A 609 -16.69 -22.10 5.93
N THR A 610 -16.26 -22.65 4.78
CA THR A 610 -15.60 -23.96 4.70
C THR A 610 -14.23 -23.93 4.04
N ILE A 611 -13.82 -22.80 3.44
CA ILE A 611 -12.47 -22.63 2.91
C ILE A 611 -11.48 -22.77 4.07
N GLY A 612 -10.39 -23.54 3.88
CA GLY A 612 -9.46 -23.85 4.98
C GLY A 612 -10.02 -24.78 6.07
N GLY A 613 -11.30 -25.15 6.01
CA GLY A 613 -12.00 -26.05 6.94
C GLY A 613 -12.89 -25.34 7.98
N THR A 614 -12.77 -24.03 8.16
CA THR A 614 -13.56 -23.21 9.11
C THR A 614 -13.53 -21.74 8.68
N PRO A 615 -14.48 -20.88 9.09
CA PRO A 615 -14.43 -19.45 8.76
C PRO A 615 -13.17 -18.81 9.35
N GLU A 616 -12.38 -18.15 8.50
CA GLU A 616 -11.10 -17.54 8.84
C GLU A 616 -10.78 -16.48 7.76
N VAL A 617 -10.25 -15.31 8.14
CA VAL A 617 -10.20 -14.14 7.24
C VAL A 617 -9.38 -14.40 5.96
N HIS A 618 -8.24 -15.08 6.07
CA HIS A 618 -7.34 -15.38 4.95
C HIS A 618 -8.00 -16.36 3.97
N ALA A 619 -8.62 -17.43 4.49
CA ALA A 619 -9.28 -18.46 3.70
C ALA A 619 -10.59 -17.95 3.06
N SER A 620 -11.47 -17.36 3.88
CA SER A 620 -12.76 -16.84 3.43
C SER A 620 -12.60 -15.63 2.48
N GLY A 621 -11.49 -14.90 2.57
CA GLY A 621 -11.11 -13.82 1.66
C GLY A 621 -10.89 -14.26 0.22
N GLU A 622 -10.52 -15.52 -0.03
CA GLU A 622 -10.28 -16.02 -1.39
C GLU A 622 -11.51 -15.91 -2.31
N VAL A 623 -12.74 -15.94 -1.75
CA VAL A 623 -13.98 -15.66 -2.49
C VAL A 623 -13.93 -14.26 -3.11
N TRP A 624 -13.54 -13.27 -2.31
CA TRP A 624 -13.48 -11.88 -2.73
C TRP A 624 -12.32 -11.63 -3.69
N ALA A 625 -11.13 -12.14 -3.37
CA ALA A 625 -9.94 -11.95 -4.18
C ALA A 625 -10.16 -12.47 -5.62
N GLN A 626 -10.72 -13.68 -5.75
CA GLN A 626 -11.04 -14.28 -7.05
C GLN A 626 -12.17 -13.53 -7.78
N THR A 627 -13.12 -12.94 -7.05
CA THR A 627 -14.17 -12.08 -7.64
C THR A 627 -13.58 -10.78 -8.19
N LEU A 628 -12.64 -10.14 -7.47
CA LEU A 628 -11.94 -8.96 -7.94
C LEU A 628 -11.09 -9.28 -9.18
N TRP A 629 -10.49 -10.46 -9.24
CA TRP A 629 -9.76 -10.93 -10.42
C TRP A 629 -10.68 -11.11 -11.64
N ASP A 630 -11.88 -11.67 -11.45
CA ASP A 630 -12.90 -11.76 -12.52
C ASP A 630 -13.30 -10.37 -13.05
N LEU A 631 -13.44 -9.36 -12.18
CA LEU A 631 -13.69 -7.97 -12.59
C LEU A 631 -12.53 -7.40 -13.41
N ARG A 632 -11.29 -7.65 -12.95
CA ARG A 632 -10.06 -7.24 -13.64
C ARG A 632 -9.94 -7.85 -15.03
N GLU A 633 -10.21 -9.14 -15.17
CA GLU A 633 -10.25 -9.81 -16.47
C GLU A 633 -11.32 -9.23 -17.39
N ARG A 634 -12.52 -8.95 -16.82
CA ARG A 634 -13.67 -8.52 -17.62
C ARG A 634 -13.55 -7.10 -18.14
N PHE A 635 -13.04 -6.18 -17.33
CA PHE A 635 -12.97 -4.76 -17.66
C PHE A 635 -11.58 -4.29 -18.09
N GLY A 636 -10.57 -5.14 -17.90
CA GLY A 636 -9.18 -4.74 -17.96
C GLY A 636 -8.77 -3.99 -16.69
N ARG A 637 -7.48 -4.09 -16.38
CA ARG A 637 -6.86 -3.54 -15.16
C ARG A 637 -7.32 -2.12 -14.81
N SER A 638 -7.16 -1.16 -15.75
CA SER A 638 -7.31 0.25 -15.40
C SER A 638 -8.71 0.61 -14.90
N TYR A 639 -9.74 0.00 -15.46
CA TYR A 639 -11.12 0.29 -15.07
C TYR A 639 -11.50 -0.46 -13.79
N ALA A 640 -11.15 -1.75 -13.71
CA ALA A 640 -11.45 -2.57 -12.55
C ALA A 640 -10.80 -2.00 -11.28
N VAL A 641 -9.50 -1.70 -11.32
CA VAL A 641 -8.79 -1.13 -10.16
C VAL A 641 -9.41 0.21 -9.72
N SER A 642 -9.86 1.03 -10.68
CA SER A 642 -10.54 2.30 -10.35
C SER A 642 -11.83 2.06 -9.56
N ILE A 643 -12.76 1.26 -10.08
CA ILE A 643 -14.05 1.04 -9.42
C ILE A 643 -13.91 0.26 -8.11
N ILE A 644 -12.93 -0.65 -8.00
CA ILE A 644 -12.61 -1.36 -6.76
C ILE A 644 -12.08 -0.39 -5.70
N THR A 645 -11.16 0.52 -6.06
CA THR A 645 -10.65 1.52 -5.11
C THR A 645 -11.75 2.48 -4.66
N ARG A 646 -12.54 3.01 -5.61
CA ARG A 646 -13.64 3.93 -5.27
C ARG A 646 -14.73 3.25 -4.44
N ALA A 647 -14.95 1.95 -4.60
CA ALA A 647 -15.91 1.21 -3.78
C ALA A 647 -15.52 1.15 -2.30
N MET A 648 -14.22 1.02 -1.99
CA MET A 648 -13.74 1.09 -0.60
C MET A 648 -14.08 2.46 0.04
N GLU A 649 -13.97 3.55 -0.73
CA GLU A 649 -14.32 4.89 -0.24
C GLU A 649 -15.84 5.11 -0.10
N LEU A 650 -16.66 4.35 -0.83
CA LEU A 650 -18.12 4.44 -0.82
C LEU A 650 -18.76 3.44 0.15
N SER A 651 -17.99 2.53 0.73
CA SER A 651 -18.53 1.43 1.53
C SER A 651 -19.08 1.91 2.87
N PRO A 652 -20.12 1.26 3.40
CA PRO A 652 -20.49 1.46 4.80
C PRO A 652 -19.41 0.91 5.74
N ASN A 653 -19.50 1.27 7.02
CA ASN A 653 -18.65 0.71 8.07
C ASN A 653 -18.84 -0.81 8.16
N ASP A 654 -17.75 -1.53 8.37
CA ASP A 654 -17.74 -2.99 8.60
C ASP A 654 -18.58 -3.75 7.54
N PRO A 655 -18.27 -3.53 6.25
CA PRO A 655 -19.15 -3.91 5.16
C PRO A 655 -19.22 -5.43 4.98
N THR A 656 -20.37 -5.94 4.55
CA THR A 656 -20.47 -7.28 3.98
C THR A 656 -19.92 -7.31 2.55
N MET A 657 -19.62 -8.50 2.01
CA MET A 657 -19.28 -8.63 0.58
C MET A 657 -20.41 -8.14 -0.34
N LEU A 658 -21.67 -8.23 0.10
CA LEU A 658 -22.81 -7.72 -0.67
C LEU A 658 -22.90 -6.18 -0.65
N ASP A 659 -22.53 -5.54 0.47
CA ASP A 659 -22.41 -4.09 0.55
C ASP A 659 -21.31 -3.59 -0.38
N MET A 660 -20.16 -4.27 -0.37
CA MET A 660 -19.04 -3.89 -1.22
C MET A 660 -19.34 -4.12 -2.71
N ARG A 661 -20.06 -5.19 -3.08
CA ARG A 661 -20.63 -5.34 -4.43
C ARG A 661 -21.47 -4.12 -4.81
N ASN A 662 -22.36 -3.68 -3.92
CA ASN A 662 -23.22 -2.52 -4.18
C ASN A 662 -22.38 -1.24 -4.36
N ALA A 663 -21.35 -1.05 -3.52
CA ALA A 663 -20.40 0.05 -3.65
C ALA A 663 -19.64 0.02 -4.99
N ILE A 664 -19.27 -1.15 -5.51
CA ILE A 664 -18.68 -1.29 -6.85
C ILE A 664 -19.67 -0.90 -7.96
N VAL A 665 -20.95 -1.27 -7.84
CA VAL A 665 -22.00 -0.83 -8.78
C VAL A 665 -22.18 0.69 -8.72
N GLN A 666 -22.13 1.29 -7.52
CA GLN A 666 -22.18 2.75 -7.35
C GLN A 666 -20.93 3.44 -7.92
N ALA A 667 -19.75 2.87 -7.73
CA ALA A 667 -18.52 3.36 -8.34
C ALA A 667 -18.63 3.35 -9.88
N ASP A 668 -19.22 2.30 -10.48
CA ASP A 668 -19.51 2.25 -11.93
C ASP A 668 -20.55 3.30 -12.36
N LEU A 669 -21.55 3.57 -11.52
CA LEU A 669 -22.52 4.62 -11.77
C LEU A 669 -21.83 5.98 -11.91
N VAL A 670 -20.91 6.29 -11.00
CA VAL A 670 -20.12 7.54 -11.04
C VAL A 670 -19.15 7.54 -12.22
N ALA A 671 -18.42 6.45 -12.44
CA ALA A 671 -17.34 6.38 -13.43
C ALA A 671 -17.87 6.31 -14.88
N SER A 672 -19.08 5.79 -15.10
CA SER A 672 -19.56 5.46 -16.44
C SER A 672 -21.05 5.69 -16.70
N GLY A 673 -21.79 6.23 -15.74
CA GLY A 673 -23.24 6.38 -15.82
C GLY A 673 -23.99 5.04 -15.67
N GLY A 674 -23.35 4.03 -15.08
CA GLY A 674 -23.96 2.72 -14.80
C GLY A 674 -24.03 1.80 -16.02
N LYS A 675 -23.31 2.13 -17.11
CA LYS A 675 -23.37 1.38 -18.37
C LYS A 675 -22.88 -0.07 -18.24
N ASN A 676 -22.09 -0.37 -17.21
CA ASN A 676 -21.54 -1.71 -16.99
C ASN A 676 -22.23 -2.48 -15.87
N ALA A 677 -23.28 -1.94 -15.24
CA ALA A 677 -23.97 -2.56 -14.12
C ALA A 677 -24.40 -4.01 -14.42
N ASP A 678 -24.93 -4.29 -15.62
CA ASP A 678 -25.31 -5.66 -16.00
C ASP A 678 -24.13 -6.64 -15.99
N VAL A 679 -22.94 -6.18 -16.40
CA VAL A 679 -21.72 -7.00 -16.43
C VAL A 679 -21.19 -7.21 -15.02
N ILE A 680 -21.19 -6.18 -14.17
CA ILE A 680 -20.80 -6.27 -12.76
C ILE A 680 -21.70 -7.28 -12.04
N TRP A 681 -23.02 -7.13 -12.17
CA TRP A 681 -23.99 -8.08 -11.62
C TRP A 681 -23.81 -9.50 -12.15
N THR A 682 -23.41 -9.66 -13.43
CA THR A 682 -23.09 -10.99 -13.96
C THR A 682 -21.89 -11.63 -13.26
N VAL A 683 -20.83 -10.86 -12.99
CA VAL A 683 -19.63 -11.36 -12.28
C VAL A 683 -19.99 -11.78 -10.86
N PHE A 684 -20.64 -10.89 -10.10
CA PHE A 684 -21.03 -11.20 -8.72
C PHE A 684 -22.03 -12.34 -8.62
N ALA A 685 -23.04 -12.38 -9.48
CA ALA A 685 -23.99 -13.49 -9.53
C ALA A 685 -23.29 -14.81 -9.83
N ASN A 686 -22.32 -14.86 -10.76
CA ASN A 686 -21.56 -16.08 -11.03
C ASN A 686 -20.75 -16.57 -9.81
N ARG A 687 -20.38 -15.67 -8.90
CA ARG A 687 -19.67 -15.94 -7.65
C ARG A 687 -20.61 -16.15 -6.46
N GLY A 688 -21.91 -16.34 -6.68
CA GLY A 688 -22.88 -16.56 -5.61
C GLY A 688 -23.31 -15.29 -4.86
N MET A 689 -22.90 -14.10 -5.32
CA MET A 689 -23.27 -12.80 -4.75
C MET A 689 -24.36 -12.10 -5.60
N GLY A 690 -25.34 -12.87 -6.04
CA GLY A 690 -26.50 -12.40 -6.80
C GLY A 690 -27.50 -11.58 -5.99
N TRP A 691 -28.59 -11.15 -6.64
CA TRP A 691 -29.59 -10.27 -6.04
C TRP A 691 -30.23 -10.88 -4.79
N TYR A 692 -30.53 -12.17 -4.76
CA TYR A 692 -31.16 -12.81 -3.60
C TYR A 692 -30.17 -13.40 -2.59
N ALA A 693 -28.87 -13.14 -2.76
CA ALA A 693 -27.87 -13.56 -1.78
C ALA A 693 -28.20 -12.92 -0.43
N GLY A 694 -27.95 -13.63 0.66
CA GLY A 694 -28.38 -13.22 2.00
C GLY A 694 -27.27 -13.27 3.02
N VAL A 695 -27.11 -12.18 3.74
CA VAL A 695 -26.16 -12.00 4.84
C VAL A 695 -26.82 -11.16 5.92
N VAL A 696 -26.65 -11.52 7.20
CA VAL A 696 -27.27 -10.79 8.33
C VAL A 696 -26.55 -9.45 8.53
N ASP A 697 -25.23 -9.48 8.64
CA ASP A 697 -24.32 -8.35 8.86
C ASP A 697 -22.87 -8.77 8.55
N GLY A 698 -21.89 -7.89 8.81
CA GLY A 698 -20.47 -8.17 8.59
C GLY A 698 -19.94 -9.38 9.38
N GLY A 699 -20.54 -9.72 10.52
CA GLY A 699 -20.13 -10.84 11.39
C GLY A 699 -20.67 -12.20 10.95
N ASP A 700 -21.59 -12.23 9.99
CA ASP A 700 -22.22 -13.46 9.50
C ASP A 700 -21.25 -14.30 8.66
N ALA A 701 -20.65 -15.30 9.30
CA ALA A 701 -19.75 -16.27 8.68
C ALA A 701 -20.45 -17.32 7.80
N PHE A 702 -21.79 -17.33 7.73
CA PHE A 702 -22.58 -18.35 7.02
C PHE A 702 -23.50 -17.74 5.97
N PRO A 703 -22.97 -16.96 5.00
CA PRO A 703 -23.81 -16.32 4.00
C PRO A 703 -24.57 -17.34 3.13
N ALA A 704 -25.67 -16.89 2.55
CA ALA A 704 -26.45 -17.65 1.58
C ALA A 704 -26.18 -17.10 0.17
N GLU A 705 -25.76 -17.99 -0.73
CA GLU A 705 -25.46 -17.61 -2.11
C GLU A 705 -26.70 -17.52 -3.01
N ASP A 706 -26.58 -16.71 -4.05
CA ASP A 706 -27.55 -16.58 -5.13
C ASP A 706 -26.84 -16.28 -6.47
N PHE A 707 -27.43 -16.76 -7.56
CA PHE A 707 -26.86 -16.62 -8.91
C PHE A 707 -27.74 -15.76 -9.83
N HIS A 708 -28.75 -15.07 -9.30
CA HIS A 708 -29.62 -14.21 -10.10
C HIS A 708 -29.08 -12.79 -10.18
N LYS A 709 -29.28 -12.17 -11.34
CA LYS A 709 -29.12 -10.72 -11.51
C LYS A 709 -30.33 -9.96 -10.94
N PRO A 710 -30.26 -8.63 -10.78
CA PRO A 710 -31.39 -7.84 -10.34
C PRO A 710 -32.64 -8.10 -11.20
N PRO A 711 -33.81 -8.37 -10.57
CA PRO A 711 -35.04 -8.63 -11.29
C PRO A 711 -35.57 -7.36 -11.98
N THR A 712 -36.26 -7.54 -13.12
CA THR A 712 -36.83 -6.43 -13.92
C THR A 712 -38.35 -6.29 -13.79
N GLY A 713 -38.97 -7.07 -12.88
CA GLY A 713 -40.42 -7.12 -12.67
C GLY A 713 -40.94 -6.09 -11.67
N ALA A 714 -42.27 -6.02 -11.55
CA ALA A 714 -42.92 -5.18 -10.55
C ALA A 714 -42.60 -5.66 -9.12
N THR A 715 -42.30 -4.71 -8.25
CA THR A 715 -42.12 -4.94 -6.82
C THR A 715 -43.46 -5.18 -6.11
N THR A 716 -43.43 -5.83 -4.96
CA THR A 716 -44.59 -6.11 -4.10
C THR A 716 -44.40 -5.56 -2.69
N THR A 717 -45.44 -5.68 -1.86
CA THR A 717 -45.40 -5.45 -0.42
C THR A 717 -45.35 -6.78 0.33
N VAL A 718 -44.53 -6.86 1.36
CA VAL A 718 -44.52 -7.94 2.36
C VAL A 718 -45.15 -7.39 3.64
N THR A 719 -46.09 -8.13 4.21
CA THR A 719 -46.71 -7.79 5.50
C THR A 719 -46.59 -8.95 6.45
N GLY A 720 -46.83 -8.74 7.73
CA GLY A 720 -46.87 -9.85 8.69
C GLY A 720 -46.92 -9.40 10.13
N THR A 721 -46.78 -10.36 11.03
CA THR A 721 -46.72 -10.13 12.47
C THR A 721 -45.47 -10.73 13.10
N VAL A 722 -44.93 -10.07 14.13
CA VAL A 722 -43.95 -10.61 15.07
C VAL A 722 -44.64 -10.83 16.42
N MET A 723 -44.68 -12.07 16.87
CA MET A 723 -45.31 -12.47 18.13
C MET A 723 -44.31 -13.26 18.97
N ASP A 724 -44.27 -13.04 20.27
CA ASP A 724 -43.45 -13.83 21.17
C ASP A 724 -43.84 -15.31 21.08
N LYS A 725 -42.86 -16.19 20.81
CA LYS A 725 -43.13 -17.61 20.54
C LYS A 725 -43.85 -18.33 21.67
N ASP A 726 -43.52 -17.97 22.91
CA ASP A 726 -43.92 -18.74 24.08
C ASP A 726 -45.20 -18.17 24.71
N THR A 727 -45.40 -16.86 24.64
CA THR A 727 -46.57 -16.17 25.23
C THR A 727 -47.65 -15.83 24.20
N GLY A 728 -47.31 -15.75 22.91
CA GLY A 728 -48.19 -15.27 21.85
C GLY A 728 -48.45 -13.77 21.87
N ALA A 729 -47.76 -13.01 22.72
CA ALA A 729 -47.91 -11.56 22.83
C ALA A 729 -47.26 -10.84 21.63
N PRO A 730 -47.80 -9.69 21.18
CA PRO A 730 -47.17 -8.91 20.13
C PRO A 730 -45.82 -8.33 20.57
N VAL A 731 -44.80 -8.46 19.72
CA VAL A 731 -43.50 -7.82 19.94
C VAL A 731 -43.51 -6.48 19.21
N ALA A 732 -43.70 -5.39 19.96
CA ALA A 732 -43.74 -4.03 19.41
C ALA A 732 -42.32 -3.47 19.18
N GLY A 733 -42.12 -2.71 18.09
CA GLY A 733 -40.84 -2.11 17.75
C GLY A 733 -39.77 -3.08 17.25
N ALA A 734 -40.12 -4.34 16.98
CA ALA A 734 -39.21 -5.31 16.37
C ALA A 734 -38.88 -4.88 14.94
N LEU A 735 -37.59 -4.87 14.60
CA LEU A 735 -37.12 -4.62 13.24
C LEU A 735 -37.18 -5.90 12.43
N VAL A 736 -37.85 -5.87 11.28
CA VAL A 736 -37.91 -6.94 10.29
C VAL A 736 -37.21 -6.46 9.03
N TYR A 737 -36.17 -7.16 8.56
CA TYR A 737 -35.42 -6.74 7.38
C TYR A 737 -34.91 -7.93 6.54
N VAL A 738 -34.67 -7.68 5.27
CA VAL A 738 -34.03 -8.64 4.37
C VAL A 738 -32.51 -8.49 4.44
N GLY A 739 -31.82 -9.50 4.95
CA GLY A 739 -30.36 -9.53 5.04
C GLY A 739 -29.71 -9.37 3.66
N GLY A 740 -28.71 -8.49 3.55
CA GLY A 740 -28.04 -8.12 2.29
C GLY A 740 -28.74 -7.03 1.46
N HIS A 741 -29.90 -6.52 1.93
CA HIS A 741 -30.67 -5.44 1.28
C HIS A 741 -30.98 -4.25 2.19
N SER A 742 -30.55 -4.29 3.45
CA SER A 742 -30.83 -3.27 4.47
C SER A 742 -29.82 -2.11 4.52
N SER A 743 -28.96 -1.97 3.51
CA SER A 743 -27.85 -1.00 3.46
C SER A 743 -28.04 0.16 2.46
N GLY A 744 -29.28 0.61 2.21
CA GLY A 744 -29.51 1.88 1.48
C GLY A 744 -29.95 1.77 0.02
N TYR A 745 -30.51 0.64 -0.43
CA TYR A 745 -31.31 0.65 -1.67
C TYR A 745 -32.61 1.46 -1.44
N ALA A 746 -33.21 1.99 -2.51
CA ALA A 746 -34.51 2.65 -2.42
C ALA A 746 -35.57 1.71 -1.81
N GLY A 747 -35.83 1.88 -0.50
CA GLY A 747 -36.81 1.11 0.28
C GLY A 747 -36.26 0.26 1.43
N ASP A 748 -34.94 0.15 1.61
CA ASP A 748 -34.22 -0.55 2.71
C ASP A 748 -34.66 -1.99 3.06
N TYR A 749 -35.57 -2.58 2.29
CA TYR A 749 -36.26 -3.86 2.53
C TYR A 749 -36.44 -4.18 4.02
N ALA A 750 -36.87 -3.17 4.78
CA ALA A 750 -37.00 -3.21 6.23
C ALA A 750 -38.30 -2.54 6.69
N GLY A 751 -38.76 -2.92 7.87
CA GLY A 751 -39.91 -2.31 8.54
C GLY A 751 -39.95 -2.70 10.02
N SER A 752 -40.47 -1.80 10.86
CA SER A 752 -40.65 -2.08 12.29
C SER A 752 -42.09 -2.47 12.61
N THR A 753 -42.27 -3.29 13.64
CA THR A 753 -43.61 -3.64 14.12
C THR A 753 -44.27 -2.51 14.90
N ASP A 754 -45.58 -2.34 14.72
CA ASP A 754 -46.42 -1.49 15.54
C ASP A 754 -46.73 -2.14 16.91
N ALA A 755 -47.55 -1.46 17.74
CA ALA A 755 -47.96 -1.94 19.05
C ALA A 755 -48.74 -3.28 19.03
N THR A 756 -49.25 -3.70 17.86
CA THR A 756 -49.94 -4.97 17.64
C THR A 756 -49.03 -6.04 17.04
N GLY A 757 -47.73 -5.76 16.93
CA GLY A 757 -46.73 -6.65 16.34
C GLY A 757 -46.77 -6.68 14.82
N LYS A 758 -47.53 -5.82 14.14
CA LYS A 758 -47.65 -5.84 12.67
C LYS A 758 -46.59 -4.98 12.00
N TYR A 759 -46.04 -5.45 10.90
CA TYR A 759 -45.08 -4.70 10.09
C TYR A 759 -45.46 -4.72 8.60
N THR A 760 -44.85 -3.81 7.83
CA THR A 760 -45.01 -3.72 6.37
C THR A 760 -43.68 -3.32 5.75
N ILE A 761 -43.27 -4.01 4.68
CA ILE A 761 -42.10 -3.71 3.86
C ILE A 761 -42.57 -3.54 2.42
N THR A 762 -42.37 -2.37 1.84
CA THR A 762 -42.80 -2.05 0.47
C THR A 762 -41.65 -2.14 -0.53
N GLY A 763 -41.96 -2.29 -1.81
CA GLY A 763 -40.93 -2.23 -2.87
C GLY A 763 -40.09 -3.50 -3.01
N VAL A 764 -40.48 -4.61 -2.38
CA VAL A 764 -39.71 -5.86 -2.41
C VAL A 764 -39.91 -6.60 -3.72
N ALA A 765 -38.83 -6.90 -4.44
CA ALA A 765 -38.90 -7.72 -5.65
C ALA A 765 -39.33 -9.17 -5.34
N PRO A 766 -40.24 -9.79 -6.11
CA PRO A 766 -40.62 -11.19 -5.92
C PRO A 766 -39.44 -12.15 -6.12
N GLY A 767 -39.25 -13.09 -5.19
CA GLY A 767 -38.14 -14.04 -5.19
C GLY A 767 -38.04 -14.80 -3.86
N THR A 768 -36.99 -15.59 -3.68
CA THR A 768 -36.74 -16.29 -2.40
C THR A 768 -35.58 -15.59 -1.70
N TYR A 769 -35.86 -14.97 -0.56
CA TYR A 769 -34.83 -14.35 0.27
C TYR A 769 -34.44 -15.34 1.37
N PRO A 770 -33.20 -15.85 1.40
CA PRO A 770 -32.79 -16.91 2.31
C PRO A 770 -32.66 -16.42 3.76
N LYS A 771 -32.42 -15.12 3.97
CA LYS A 771 -32.26 -14.50 5.29
C LYS A 771 -33.17 -13.29 5.45
N VAL A 772 -34.36 -13.49 6.00
CA VAL A 772 -35.18 -12.40 6.57
C VAL A 772 -35.05 -12.45 8.08
N VAL A 773 -34.64 -11.32 8.65
CA VAL A 773 -34.16 -11.21 10.02
C VAL A 773 -35.18 -10.43 10.86
N VAL A 774 -35.38 -10.88 12.09
CA VAL A 774 -36.13 -10.16 13.12
C VAL A 774 -35.23 -9.90 14.31
N SER A 775 -35.11 -8.63 14.68
CA SER A 775 -34.36 -8.18 15.85
C SER A 775 -35.25 -7.36 16.77
N ALA A 776 -35.21 -7.66 18.08
CA ALA A 776 -35.89 -6.89 19.11
C ALA A 776 -35.13 -7.00 20.45
N PRO A 777 -35.10 -5.95 21.29
CA PRO A 777 -34.46 -6.02 22.60
C PRO A 777 -35.00 -7.15 23.48
N GLY A 778 -34.11 -7.98 24.02
CA GLY A 778 -34.48 -9.13 24.84
C GLY A 778 -35.06 -10.32 24.08
N TYR A 779 -34.97 -10.35 22.76
CA TYR A 779 -35.36 -11.49 21.93
C TYR A 779 -34.15 -12.10 21.26
N GLU A 780 -34.25 -13.36 20.85
CA GLU A 780 -33.27 -13.95 19.94
C GLU A 780 -33.29 -13.23 18.58
N LEU A 781 -32.14 -13.20 17.90
CA LEU A 781 -32.07 -12.80 16.51
C LEU A 781 -32.63 -13.93 15.64
N LEU A 782 -33.87 -13.78 15.17
CA LEU A 782 -34.53 -14.82 14.39
C LEU A 782 -34.27 -14.60 12.90
N VAL A 783 -33.65 -15.59 12.25
CA VAL A 783 -33.39 -15.58 10.80
C VAL A 783 -34.19 -16.71 10.14
N GLN A 784 -34.98 -16.39 9.11
CA GLN A 784 -35.70 -17.40 8.33
C GLN A 784 -35.84 -17.02 6.84
N PRO A 785 -35.88 -18.03 5.93
CA PRO A 785 -36.12 -17.77 4.52
C PRO A 785 -37.57 -17.36 4.25
N VAL A 786 -37.79 -16.42 3.33
CA VAL A 786 -39.12 -15.98 2.90
C VAL A 786 -39.21 -15.98 1.38
N LYS A 787 -40.23 -16.67 0.85
CA LYS A 787 -40.62 -16.57 -0.56
C LYS A 787 -41.60 -15.41 -0.76
N VAL A 788 -41.15 -14.39 -1.47
CA VAL A 788 -41.90 -13.18 -1.76
C VAL A 788 -42.62 -13.31 -3.10
N THR A 789 -43.93 -13.12 -3.05
CA THR A 789 -44.88 -13.07 -4.17
C THR A 789 -45.91 -11.98 -3.88
N PRO A 790 -46.70 -11.52 -4.87
CA PRO A 790 -47.79 -10.58 -4.61
C PRO A 790 -48.71 -11.05 -3.47
N GLY A 791 -48.82 -10.24 -2.42
CA GLY A 791 -49.64 -10.54 -1.23
C GLY A 791 -48.98 -11.41 -0.16
N THR A 792 -47.67 -11.65 -0.21
CA THR A 792 -46.94 -12.43 0.81
C THR A 792 -47.19 -11.88 2.22
N GLN A 793 -47.60 -12.77 3.11
CA GLN A 793 -47.61 -12.58 4.56
C GLN A 793 -46.52 -13.44 5.20
N ALA A 794 -45.58 -12.83 5.91
CA ALA A 794 -44.51 -13.53 6.61
C ALA A 794 -44.61 -13.25 8.11
N ASN A 795 -44.99 -14.27 8.89
CA ASN A 795 -45.13 -14.15 10.33
C ASN A 795 -43.91 -14.75 11.02
N PHE A 796 -43.48 -14.10 12.10
CA PHE A 796 -42.28 -14.46 12.85
C PHE A 796 -42.64 -14.66 14.31
N VAL A 797 -41.98 -15.64 14.91
CA VAL A 797 -42.19 -15.99 16.32
C VAL A 797 -40.86 -16.11 17.07
N PRO A 798 -40.14 -15.00 17.30
CA PRO A 798 -38.89 -15.04 18.05
C PRO A 798 -39.17 -15.41 19.52
N ARG A 799 -38.24 -16.12 20.14
CA ARG A 799 -38.24 -16.40 21.57
C ARG A 799 -37.63 -15.26 22.36
N ARG A 800 -38.19 -15.01 23.55
CA ARG A 800 -37.58 -14.10 24.51
C ARG A 800 -36.30 -14.71 25.07
N ASN A 801 -35.16 -14.04 24.84
CA ASN A 801 -33.90 -14.35 25.51
C ASN A 801 -33.88 -13.60 26.86
N TRP A 802 -34.09 -14.32 27.96
CA TRP A 802 -34.11 -13.76 29.31
C TRP A 802 -32.72 -13.37 29.82
N ALA A 803 -31.65 -13.94 29.25
CA ALA A 803 -30.28 -13.57 29.60
C ALA A 803 -29.82 -12.29 28.91
N ALA A 804 -30.38 -11.96 27.74
CA ALA A 804 -29.96 -10.81 26.93
C ALA A 804 -29.92 -9.51 27.75
N ALA A 805 -28.78 -8.82 27.70
CA ALA A 805 -28.58 -7.52 28.33
C ALA A 805 -29.59 -6.48 27.82
N SER A 806 -29.86 -6.50 26.50
CA SER A 806 -30.90 -5.66 25.86
C SER A 806 -32.32 -5.92 26.39
N GLY A 807 -32.54 -7.09 27.00
CA GLY A 807 -33.80 -7.51 27.63
C GLY A 807 -33.86 -7.30 29.14
N GLY A 808 -32.79 -6.77 29.75
CA GLY A 808 -32.65 -6.55 31.19
C GLY A 808 -31.93 -7.65 31.97
N GLY A 809 -31.34 -8.64 31.28
CA GLY A 809 -30.38 -9.55 31.92
C GLY A 809 -29.11 -8.82 32.34
N ALA A 810 -28.42 -9.32 33.37
CA ALA A 810 -27.23 -8.67 33.90
C ALA A 810 -26.23 -9.69 34.47
N ILE A 811 -24.94 -9.41 34.33
CA ILE A 811 -23.89 -10.19 35.00
C ILE A 811 -23.96 -9.94 36.51
N ALA A 812 -24.17 -11.02 37.27
CA ALA A 812 -24.28 -11.01 38.73
C ALA A 812 -22.96 -11.37 39.42
N GLY A 813 -22.09 -12.11 38.74
CA GLY A 813 -20.79 -12.55 39.25
C GLY A 813 -20.05 -13.38 38.20
N PHE A 814 -18.74 -13.51 38.36
CA PHE A 814 -17.88 -14.37 37.53
C PHE A 814 -16.55 -14.59 38.27
N ASN A 815 -15.75 -15.54 37.82
CA ASN A 815 -14.34 -15.68 38.23
C ASN A 815 -13.43 -15.63 36.99
N GLY A 816 -12.11 -15.56 37.20
CA GLY A 816 -11.18 -15.24 36.12
C GLY A 816 -10.90 -13.74 36.04
N PRO A 817 -9.93 -13.34 35.20
CA PRO A 817 -9.67 -11.94 34.92
C PRO A 817 -10.85 -11.28 34.19
N ASP A 818 -11.08 -10.01 34.49
CA ASP A 818 -12.06 -9.19 33.78
C ASP A 818 -11.40 -8.51 32.57
N PHE A 819 -11.67 -9.01 31.38
CA PHE A 819 -11.17 -8.43 30.13
C PHE A 819 -12.13 -7.40 29.51
N SER A 820 -13.03 -6.79 30.29
CA SER A 820 -13.93 -5.74 29.80
C SER A 820 -13.19 -4.54 29.16
N SER A 821 -11.98 -4.21 29.62
CA SER A 821 -11.15 -3.16 29.01
C SER A 821 -10.72 -3.49 27.57
N PHE A 822 -10.79 -4.76 27.17
CA PHE A 822 -10.51 -5.27 25.84
C PHE A 822 -11.80 -5.64 25.07
N ASN A 823 -12.98 -5.24 25.58
CA ASN A 823 -14.30 -5.62 25.05
C ASN A 823 -14.55 -7.15 25.06
N CYS A 824 -13.90 -7.84 26.01
CA CYS A 824 -13.84 -9.29 26.15
C CYS A 824 -14.36 -9.78 27.50
N GLY A 825 -15.08 -8.90 28.20
CA GLY A 825 -15.57 -9.14 29.53
C GLY A 825 -16.81 -10.05 29.55
N PRO A 826 -17.25 -10.45 30.75
CA PRO A 826 -18.38 -11.35 30.94
C PRO A 826 -19.71 -10.83 30.36
N SER A 827 -19.86 -9.52 30.15
CA SER A 827 -21.04 -8.95 29.49
C SER A 827 -21.19 -9.40 28.04
N GLY A 828 -20.08 -9.74 27.36
CA GLY A 828 -20.10 -10.26 26.00
C GLY A 828 -20.85 -11.59 25.89
N ALA A 829 -20.92 -12.37 26.96
CA ALA A 829 -21.66 -13.64 26.96
C ALA A 829 -23.19 -13.49 26.84
N ILE A 830 -23.75 -12.28 26.93
CA ILE A 830 -25.21 -12.03 26.94
C ILE A 830 -25.63 -10.81 26.10
N ASP A 831 -24.81 -10.35 25.17
CA ASP A 831 -25.07 -9.11 24.41
C ASP A 831 -25.92 -9.33 23.15
N ASN A 832 -26.27 -10.58 22.84
CA ASN A 832 -26.94 -11.05 21.61
C ASN A 832 -26.10 -10.88 20.33
N ALA A 833 -24.77 -10.83 20.42
CA ALA A 833 -23.88 -10.69 19.28
C ALA A 833 -22.88 -11.85 19.17
N GLN A 834 -22.82 -12.50 18.01
CA GLN A 834 -21.83 -13.57 17.78
C GLN A 834 -20.42 -13.06 17.45
N GLY A 835 -20.24 -11.74 17.33
CA GLY A 835 -18.94 -11.11 17.05
C GLY A 835 -18.15 -10.71 18.30
N THR A 836 -18.80 -10.69 19.47
CA THR A 836 -18.24 -10.34 20.77
C THR A 836 -18.47 -11.48 21.75
N GLY A 837 -17.71 -11.55 22.82
CA GLY A 837 -17.80 -12.67 23.74
C GLY A 837 -17.08 -12.44 25.05
N TRP A 838 -17.08 -13.47 25.87
CA TRP A 838 -16.34 -13.53 27.12
C TRP A 838 -15.12 -14.45 26.97
N GLY A 839 -13.93 -13.86 27.07
CA GLY A 839 -12.66 -14.58 27.17
C GLY A 839 -12.19 -14.65 28.62
N SER A 840 -11.49 -15.72 28.97
CA SER A 840 -10.84 -15.89 30.28
C SER A 840 -9.59 -16.75 30.15
N THR A 841 -8.79 -16.81 31.20
CA THR A 841 -7.60 -17.69 31.26
C THR A 841 -8.00 -19.13 31.57
N THR A 842 -7.23 -20.11 31.09
CA THR A 842 -7.37 -21.52 31.50
C THR A 842 -6.72 -21.82 32.85
N GLY A 843 -5.71 -21.03 33.22
CA GLY A 843 -4.97 -21.13 34.47
C GLY A 843 -5.45 -20.17 35.54
N ASP A 844 -4.50 -19.66 36.32
CA ASP A 844 -4.78 -18.64 37.33
C ASP A 844 -5.20 -17.31 36.68
N ASP A 845 -5.61 -16.34 37.51
CA ASP A 845 -6.09 -15.05 37.01
C ASP A 845 -4.98 -14.16 36.44
N ASN A 846 -3.71 -14.57 36.59
CA ASN A 846 -2.56 -13.95 35.93
C ASN A 846 -2.32 -14.51 34.51
N GLY A 847 -3.09 -15.51 34.09
CA GLY A 847 -2.91 -16.17 32.80
C GLY A 847 -1.71 -17.09 32.75
N THR A 848 -1.22 -17.57 33.89
CA THR A 848 -0.10 -18.52 33.95
C THR A 848 -0.54 -19.82 33.27
N PRO A 849 0.07 -20.22 32.13
CA PRO A 849 -0.32 -21.43 31.44
C PRO A 849 -0.02 -22.65 32.33
N THR A 850 -1.00 -23.53 32.47
CA THR A 850 -0.82 -24.80 33.19
C THR A 850 -1.38 -25.96 32.36
N ASN A 851 -1.06 -27.19 32.75
CA ASN A 851 -1.66 -28.38 32.16
C ASN A 851 -2.95 -28.83 32.87
N LYS A 852 -3.52 -27.99 33.75
CA LYS A 852 -4.80 -28.24 34.42
C LYS A 852 -5.74 -27.05 34.25
N MET A 853 -6.94 -27.30 33.75
CA MET A 853 -7.98 -26.27 33.66
C MET A 853 -8.42 -25.85 35.07
N ILE A 854 -8.43 -24.55 35.33
CA ILE A 854 -9.13 -23.94 36.46
C ILE A 854 -10.48 -23.47 35.94
N ASP A 855 -11.55 -24.16 36.33
CA ASP A 855 -12.91 -23.88 35.88
C ASP A 855 -13.28 -22.40 36.01
N LYS A 856 -13.83 -21.83 34.93
CA LYS A 856 -14.30 -20.45 34.88
C LYS A 856 -15.82 -20.41 34.79
N HIS A 857 -16.48 -19.45 35.44
CA HIS A 857 -17.92 -19.28 35.37
C HIS A 857 -18.36 -17.83 35.27
N VAL A 858 -19.53 -17.66 34.65
CA VAL A 858 -20.30 -16.41 34.63
C VAL A 858 -21.71 -16.66 35.15
N ASP A 859 -22.16 -15.79 36.04
CA ASP A 859 -23.48 -15.81 36.65
C ASP A 859 -24.31 -14.69 36.03
N VAL A 860 -25.44 -15.06 35.45
CA VAL A 860 -26.38 -14.16 34.80
C VAL A 860 -27.64 -14.08 35.65
N LYS A 861 -27.98 -12.87 36.09
CA LYS A 861 -29.27 -12.56 36.71
C LYS A 861 -30.28 -12.23 35.62
N LEU A 862 -31.37 -12.98 35.60
CA LEU A 862 -32.51 -12.77 34.72
C LEU A 862 -33.40 -11.64 35.28
N PRO A 863 -34.09 -10.86 34.42
CA PRO A 863 -34.92 -9.74 34.85
C PRO A 863 -36.20 -10.18 35.58
N ALA A 864 -36.55 -11.47 35.52
CA ALA A 864 -37.64 -12.08 36.28
C ALA A 864 -37.31 -13.54 36.59
N ALA A 865 -38.04 -14.15 37.54
CA ALA A 865 -38.03 -15.60 37.71
C ALA A 865 -38.75 -16.27 36.52
N VAL A 866 -38.17 -17.34 35.99
CA VAL A 866 -38.59 -17.97 34.74
C VAL A 866 -38.61 -19.50 34.90
N THR A 867 -39.53 -20.16 34.21
CA THR A 867 -39.46 -21.60 33.97
C THR A 867 -38.71 -21.84 32.66
N ILE A 868 -37.47 -22.33 32.76
CA ILE A 868 -36.55 -22.50 31.63
C ILE A 868 -36.99 -23.69 30.77
N SER A 869 -37.08 -23.48 29.46
CA SER A 869 -37.39 -24.51 28.47
C SER A 869 -36.15 -24.98 27.70
N ALA A 870 -35.19 -24.09 27.46
CA ALA A 870 -33.96 -24.39 26.73
C ALA A 870 -32.88 -23.32 26.97
N PHE A 871 -31.64 -23.67 26.64
CA PHE A 871 -30.54 -22.74 26.47
C PHE A 871 -30.03 -22.81 25.02
N ASN A 872 -29.48 -21.72 24.50
CA ASN A 872 -28.55 -21.77 23.37
C ASN A 872 -27.18 -21.29 23.84
N VAL A 873 -26.12 -21.97 23.41
CA VAL A 873 -24.74 -21.60 23.73
C VAL A 873 -23.93 -21.54 22.44
N ASP A 874 -23.24 -20.43 22.22
CA ASP A 874 -22.17 -20.35 21.24
C ASP A 874 -20.82 -20.44 21.96
N PRO A 875 -20.10 -21.59 21.85
CA PRO A 875 -18.87 -21.83 22.58
C PRO A 875 -17.64 -21.20 21.93
N SER A 876 -17.80 -20.37 20.90
CA SER A 876 -16.70 -19.96 20.03
C SER A 876 -15.65 -19.11 20.75
N ASN A 877 -14.44 -19.18 20.20
CA ASN A 877 -13.33 -18.31 20.56
C ASN A 877 -13.71 -16.85 20.24
N THR A 878 -13.19 -15.93 21.03
CA THR A 878 -13.39 -14.49 20.84
C THR A 878 -12.07 -13.76 21.07
N CYS A 879 -12.04 -12.43 21.13
CA CYS A 879 -10.86 -11.69 21.63
C CYS A 879 -9.55 -11.86 20.84
N GLY A 880 -9.62 -12.33 19.59
CA GLY A 880 -8.45 -12.63 18.78
C GLY A 880 -7.77 -13.96 19.15
N ASP A 881 -8.37 -14.77 20.02
CA ASP A 881 -7.87 -16.08 20.42
C ASP A 881 -8.16 -17.14 19.34
N PRO A 882 -7.29 -18.15 19.17
CA PRO A 882 -7.48 -19.18 18.16
C PRO A 882 -8.58 -20.16 18.59
N GLY A 883 -9.21 -20.84 17.62
CA GLY A 883 -10.32 -21.76 17.89
C GLY A 883 -10.06 -22.86 18.94
N SER A 884 -8.81 -23.22 19.22
CA SER A 884 -8.51 -24.11 20.36
C SER A 884 -8.96 -23.57 21.72
N ALA A 885 -9.14 -22.25 21.87
CA ALA A 885 -9.61 -21.58 23.09
C ALA A 885 -11.14 -21.65 23.26
N SER A 886 -11.91 -22.03 22.23
CA SER A 886 -13.36 -22.24 22.36
C SER A 886 -13.70 -23.18 23.53
N THR A 887 -14.82 -22.95 24.22
CA THR A 887 -15.29 -23.82 25.30
C THR A 887 -15.51 -25.24 24.77
N GLY A 888 -14.88 -26.22 25.42
CA GLY A 888 -15.07 -27.64 25.20
C GLY A 888 -16.09 -28.21 26.17
N LYS A 889 -15.66 -28.70 27.33
CA LYS A 889 -16.55 -29.19 28.39
C LYS A 889 -17.25 -28.02 29.08
N TYR A 890 -18.53 -28.18 29.37
CA TYR A 890 -19.34 -27.13 30.02
C TYR A 890 -20.29 -27.71 31.06
N ARG A 891 -20.74 -26.84 31.98
CA ARG A 891 -21.85 -27.10 32.91
C ARG A 891 -22.71 -25.84 33.06
N ILE A 892 -24.03 -26.00 33.01
CA ILE A 892 -25.01 -24.94 33.26
C ILE A 892 -25.72 -25.26 34.57
N GLU A 893 -25.68 -24.32 35.50
CA GLU A 893 -26.39 -24.37 36.78
C GLU A 893 -27.46 -23.29 36.83
N THR A 894 -28.48 -23.51 37.65
CA THR A 894 -29.61 -22.59 37.81
C THR A 894 -29.87 -22.36 39.29
N SER A 895 -30.41 -21.19 39.62
CA SER A 895 -30.76 -20.81 40.98
C SER A 895 -31.95 -19.85 41.01
N ALA A 896 -32.78 -19.97 42.05
CA ALA A 896 -33.84 -19.01 42.34
C ALA A 896 -33.32 -17.75 43.06
N ASP A 897 -32.21 -17.87 43.80
CA ASP A 897 -31.72 -16.82 44.72
C ASP A 897 -30.28 -16.35 44.45
N GLY A 898 -29.54 -17.05 43.58
CA GLY A 898 -28.14 -16.75 43.24
C GLY A 898 -27.12 -17.34 44.22
N THR A 899 -27.58 -18.13 45.19
CA THR A 899 -26.73 -18.73 46.25
C THR A 899 -26.84 -20.25 46.28
N THR A 900 -28.03 -20.80 46.06
CA THR A 900 -28.28 -22.25 45.99
C THR A 900 -28.34 -22.68 44.53
N TRP A 901 -27.32 -23.39 44.06
CA TRP A 901 -27.15 -23.77 42.66
C TRP A 901 -27.43 -25.25 42.45
N ALA A 902 -28.07 -25.57 41.32
CA ALA A 902 -28.28 -26.96 40.89
C ALA A 902 -28.04 -27.10 39.38
N THR A 903 -27.38 -28.19 38.98
CA THR A 903 -27.07 -28.47 37.58
C THR A 903 -28.34 -28.61 36.76
N ALA A 904 -28.46 -27.79 35.71
CA ALA A 904 -29.52 -27.88 34.71
C ALA A 904 -29.06 -28.60 33.44
N ALA A 905 -27.78 -28.49 33.05
CA ALA A 905 -27.22 -29.20 31.91
C ALA A 905 -25.69 -29.33 32.03
N GLU A 906 -25.09 -30.30 31.36
CA GLU A 906 -23.64 -30.44 31.21
C GLU A 906 -23.32 -31.23 29.93
N GLY A 907 -22.14 -31.02 29.35
CA GLY A 907 -21.77 -31.66 28.10
C GLY A 907 -20.40 -31.29 27.57
N THR A 908 -20.20 -31.51 26.27
CA THR A 908 -18.96 -31.18 25.56
C THR A 908 -19.29 -30.63 24.19
N PHE A 909 -18.64 -29.54 23.82
CA PHE A 909 -18.60 -28.98 22.48
C PHE A 909 -17.28 -29.36 21.79
N ASP A 910 -17.33 -29.49 20.48
CA ASP A 910 -16.17 -29.70 19.62
C ASP A 910 -16.09 -28.60 18.53
N ALA A 911 -15.13 -28.75 17.61
CA ALA A 911 -14.90 -27.77 16.56
C ALA A 911 -16.14 -27.56 15.65
N THR A 912 -17.04 -28.54 15.55
CA THR A 912 -18.27 -28.42 14.76
C THR A 912 -19.31 -27.53 15.42
N ASN A 913 -19.16 -27.20 16.71
CA ASN A 913 -20.07 -26.35 17.46
C ASN A 913 -19.72 -24.86 17.39
N ARG A 914 -18.56 -24.50 16.82
CA ARG A 914 -18.13 -23.10 16.69
C ARG A 914 -18.92 -22.34 15.62
N GLY A 915 -18.94 -21.01 15.75
CA GLY A 915 -19.61 -20.03 14.90
C GLY A 915 -21.14 -20.09 14.92
N LYS A 916 -21.76 -20.81 15.87
CA LYS A 916 -23.22 -21.02 15.86
C LYS A 916 -23.80 -21.27 17.25
N TYR A 917 -25.08 -20.96 17.37
CA TYR A 917 -25.89 -21.34 18.52
C TYR A 917 -26.13 -22.85 18.59
N ASN A 918 -25.75 -23.46 19.71
CA ASN A 918 -25.99 -24.86 20.01
C ASN A 918 -27.09 -24.99 21.05
N LEU A 919 -28.19 -25.66 20.67
CA LEU A 919 -29.31 -25.92 21.57
C LEU A 919 -28.88 -26.89 22.68
N VAL A 920 -29.06 -26.46 23.92
CA VAL A 920 -28.83 -27.26 25.13
C VAL A 920 -30.15 -27.42 25.88
N THR A 921 -30.63 -28.66 25.95
CA THR A 921 -31.86 -29.00 26.66
C THR A 921 -31.58 -29.22 28.15
N PRO A 922 -32.25 -28.52 29.08
CA PRO A 922 -32.09 -28.78 30.51
C PRO A 922 -32.59 -30.18 30.89
N THR A 923 -31.88 -30.86 31.77
CA THR A 923 -32.24 -32.17 32.34
C THR A 923 -32.97 -32.08 33.67
N GLY A 924 -33.01 -30.90 34.30
CA GLY A 924 -33.71 -30.63 35.56
C GLY A 924 -33.55 -29.17 36.02
N ASN A 925 -34.09 -28.84 37.20
CA ASN A 925 -33.91 -27.54 37.88
C ASN A 925 -34.37 -26.31 37.08
N THR A 926 -35.45 -26.43 36.33
CA THR A 926 -35.89 -25.38 35.39
C THR A 926 -36.88 -24.36 35.95
N THR A 927 -37.55 -24.65 37.08
CA THR A 927 -38.67 -23.83 37.57
C THR A 927 -38.23 -22.73 38.52
N GLY A 928 -38.77 -21.52 38.35
CA GLY A 928 -38.55 -20.39 39.28
C GLY A 928 -37.11 -19.86 39.27
N VAL A 929 -36.41 -20.02 38.16
CA VAL A 929 -35.01 -19.65 38.01
C VAL A 929 -34.89 -18.15 37.80
N GLN A 930 -34.08 -17.49 38.61
CA GLN A 930 -33.72 -16.07 38.45
C GLN A 930 -32.23 -15.87 38.13
N TYR A 931 -31.41 -16.89 38.33
CA TYR A 931 -29.98 -16.86 38.04
C TYR A 931 -29.56 -18.10 37.27
N VAL A 932 -28.71 -17.92 36.27
CA VAL A 932 -28.09 -18.99 35.48
C VAL A 932 -26.58 -18.84 35.60
N ARG A 933 -25.87 -19.93 35.86
CA ARG A 933 -24.40 -19.96 35.89
C ARG A 933 -23.90 -20.87 34.78
N PHE A 934 -23.04 -20.34 33.92
CA PHE A 934 -22.37 -21.13 32.89
C PHE A 934 -20.91 -21.35 33.28
N TRP A 935 -20.47 -22.61 33.27
CA TRP A 935 -19.11 -23.03 33.55
C TRP A 935 -18.39 -23.44 32.26
N MET A 936 -17.20 -22.87 32.03
CA MET A 936 -16.18 -23.37 31.12
C MET A 936 -15.26 -24.34 31.89
N LEU A 937 -15.36 -25.63 31.58
CA LEU A 937 -14.65 -26.72 32.27
C LEU A 937 -13.46 -27.25 31.48
N SER A 938 -13.37 -26.93 30.18
CA SER A 938 -12.17 -27.15 29.37
C SER A 938 -12.21 -26.27 28.13
N PRO A 939 -11.05 -25.94 27.54
CA PRO A 939 -10.96 -25.45 26.17
C PRO A 939 -11.07 -26.63 25.18
N GLN A 940 -11.06 -26.34 23.87
CA GLN A 940 -11.05 -27.31 22.78
C GLN A 940 -9.61 -27.66 22.32
N VAL A 941 -8.71 -27.87 23.28
CA VAL A 941 -7.37 -28.42 23.03
C VAL A 941 -7.45 -29.95 23.01
N PRO A 942 -6.93 -30.64 21.97
CA PRO A 942 -6.80 -32.09 21.99
C PRO A 942 -5.94 -32.52 23.18
N ASP A 943 -6.51 -33.28 24.12
CA ASP A 943 -5.82 -33.78 25.33
C ASP A 943 -5.01 -32.70 26.08
N PHE A 944 -5.74 -31.76 26.69
CA PHE A 944 -5.19 -30.58 27.37
C PHE A 944 -4.08 -30.90 28.39
N GLU A 945 -4.22 -31.98 29.17
CA GLU A 945 -3.25 -32.35 30.21
C GLU A 945 -1.87 -32.72 29.65
N THR A 946 -1.81 -33.21 28.40
CA THR A 946 -0.57 -33.65 27.76
C THR A 946 -0.02 -32.61 26.79
N ASN A 947 -0.88 -31.79 26.18
CA ASN A 947 -0.48 -30.77 25.22
C ASN A 947 -0.21 -29.40 25.86
N CYS A 948 -0.61 -29.16 27.10
CA CYS A 948 -0.32 -27.91 27.81
C CYS A 948 0.69 -28.12 28.95
N PRO A 949 1.37 -27.08 29.46
CA PRO A 949 1.31 -25.68 29.02
C PRO A 949 2.16 -25.39 27.76
N ALA A 950 3.02 -26.30 27.32
CA ALA A 950 4.05 -26.04 26.31
C ALA A 950 3.63 -26.32 24.85
N GLY A 951 2.34 -26.56 24.59
CA GLY A 951 1.84 -26.84 23.25
C GLY A 951 1.53 -25.59 22.45
N ALA A 952 1.45 -25.74 21.13
CA ALA A 952 1.18 -24.66 20.17
C ALA A 952 -0.30 -24.23 20.09
N PHE A 953 -1.12 -24.58 21.08
CA PHE A 953 -2.55 -24.27 21.09
C PHE A 953 -2.78 -23.04 21.98
N GLY A 954 -3.38 -21.96 21.45
CA GLY A 954 -3.74 -20.81 22.29
C GLY A 954 -4.74 -21.16 23.40
N GLY A 955 -5.51 -22.24 23.20
CA GLY A 955 -6.35 -22.83 24.25
C GLY A 955 -5.57 -23.34 25.47
N CYS A 956 -4.24 -23.45 25.44
CA CYS A 956 -3.44 -23.71 26.64
C CYS A 956 -3.40 -22.53 27.61
N GLN A 957 -3.70 -21.32 27.13
CA GLN A 957 -3.68 -20.08 27.91
C GLN A 957 -5.08 -19.48 28.09
N PHE A 958 -5.95 -19.62 27.09
CA PHE A 958 -7.27 -18.97 27.05
C PHE A 958 -8.44 -19.97 26.90
N THR A 959 -9.59 -19.61 27.46
CA THR A 959 -10.87 -20.28 27.25
C THR A 959 -11.98 -19.25 27.06
N ASP A 960 -12.84 -19.51 26.07
CA ASP A 960 -13.77 -18.49 25.59
C ASP A 960 -15.18 -19.03 25.36
N MET A 961 -16.14 -18.12 25.40
CA MET A 961 -17.46 -18.32 24.81
C MET A 961 -17.98 -17.01 24.22
N THR A 962 -18.86 -17.12 23.23
CA THR A 962 -19.42 -15.95 22.56
C THR A 962 -20.77 -15.57 23.15
N GLU A 963 -21.68 -16.52 23.36
CA GLU A 963 -23.06 -16.15 23.74
C GLU A 963 -23.79 -17.25 24.54
N LEU A 964 -24.64 -16.82 25.49
CA LEU A 964 -25.56 -17.63 26.29
C LEU A 964 -26.97 -17.05 26.22
N GLN A 965 -27.89 -17.80 25.62
CA GLN A 965 -29.31 -17.45 25.58
C GLN A 965 -30.13 -18.35 26.50
N VAL A 966 -31.08 -17.76 27.22
CA VAL A 966 -31.97 -18.46 28.15
C VAL A 966 -33.41 -18.27 27.71
N PHE A 967 -34.09 -19.38 27.39
CA PHE A 967 -35.49 -19.38 26.94
C PHE A 967 -36.42 -19.97 27.99
N GLY A 968 -37.64 -19.44 28.07
CA GLY A 968 -38.62 -19.88 29.05
C GLY A 968 -39.79 -18.94 29.20
N THR A 969 -40.72 -19.30 30.09
CA THR A 969 -41.91 -18.52 30.42
C THR A 969 -41.92 -18.06 31.87
N LYS A 970 -42.47 -16.86 32.11
CA LYS A 970 -42.70 -16.33 33.45
C LYS A 970 -43.90 -16.99 34.12
#